data_AF-A0A2G6PPK5-F1
#
_entry.id   AF-A0A2G6PPK5-F1
#
_cell.length_a   1.000
_cell.length_b   1.000
_cell.length_c   1.000
_cell.angle_alpha   90.00
_cell.angle_beta   90.00
_cell.angle_gamma   90.00
#
_symmetry.space_group_name_H-M   'P 1'
#
loop_
_entity.id
_entity.type
_entity.pdbx_description
1 polymer ?
#
loop_
_entity_poly.entity_id
_entity_poly.type
_entity_poly.pdbx_seq_one_letter_code
_entity_poly.pdbx_strand_id
1 'polypeptide(L)'
;MPDKSSIKKKIKRHYFFLLAFVFFAAIMFMVSFLNHYFFKTFAWDYGAYNFAFYDYAHFSLNNSKIYLHEQMNFLQDHFSTTLMILLPFYWLLGNFTGTYTLLFLQSTVILFGGWAVYKLILLQTNRPFLSSLAFIHYFVIFGRLTAITSDCNITFFASSLLPVLLLFLQQRKWLWFGIVFFIVLTSREDMALCLLFIFLFLLIFRFKDRTIRLISAYGILISVSYFLFVFHIAIPAIETEHKQYSLFQYAALGNSPFSALMFILKNPIEAILLLFKNHSGNAAYDNIKREFYLVYFLSGGFLLLYRPQYLLLFVPLLAKKMFNDEPIRWSIMGMYSIEFASLLPFVAFAIIGEIKRADLQKNIGIGLLVLTLGTTLYKLPNSNRLIKDPINYKCNILSSEMYESKYNTETIYKHIRQIADTTKVCASNHIVPHLAWRKHISLFPKVEDAQIIVLLKKDKYPLNEFYTQRIKEYRSDSKWKTDFENEELLVLKRNDKQENKLKNSKIICSFETRTPDELFFQTNVDLMKLESGKGISNEKHKTGKHSYKMLSETAYALTLRHCNIQKNDSIFVSIWKYGKNNKIHLVAQAIKSEELYLSTQQTDSTNAEWNRLALSFVVPKKVLNSTLKFYLWNPEKDSAYFDDFELIVKRNAHWQVSGE
;
A
#
# COMPACT_ATOMS: atom_id res chain seq x y z
N MET A 1 26.87 -39.18 -22.92
CA MET A 1 27.38 -37.82 -22.59
C MET A 1 27.43 -36.99 -23.87
N PRO A 2 26.86 -35.77 -23.92
CA PRO A 2 26.95 -34.94 -25.12
C PRO A 2 28.42 -34.57 -25.43
N ASP A 3 28.81 -34.71 -26.69
CA ASP A 3 30.15 -34.40 -27.19
C ASP A 3 30.56 -32.95 -26.84
N LYS A 4 31.72 -32.78 -26.18
CA LYS A 4 32.30 -31.49 -25.77
C LYS A 4 32.45 -30.53 -26.97
N SER A 5 32.66 -31.04 -28.18
CA SER A 5 32.76 -30.24 -29.41
C SER A 5 31.43 -29.54 -29.76
N SER A 6 30.31 -30.25 -29.58
CA SER A 6 28.95 -29.79 -29.85
C SER A 6 28.52 -28.70 -28.86
N ILE A 7 28.92 -28.84 -27.60
CA ILE A 7 28.68 -27.82 -26.56
C ILE A 7 29.43 -26.53 -26.88
N LYS A 8 30.73 -26.60 -27.21
CA LYS A 8 31.52 -25.41 -27.60
C LYS A 8 30.92 -24.66 -28.80
N LYS A 9 30.43 -25.40 -29.81
CA LYS A 9 29.80 -24.80 -31.00
C LYS A 9 28.47 -24.10 -30.65
N LYS A 10 27.64 -24.69 -29.78
CA LYS A 10 26.40 -24.05 -29.28
C LYS A 10 26.70 -22.81 -28.43
N ILE A 11 27.69 -22.88 -27.55
CA ILE A 11 28.11 -21.72 -26.74
C ILE A 11 28.57 -20.58 -27.64
N LYS A 12 29.46 -20.85 -28.61
CA LYS A 12 29.94 -19.82 -29.55
C LYS A 12 28.80 -19.17 -30.33
N ARG A 13 27.75 -19.93 -30.68
CA ARG A 13 26.57 -19.43 -31.38
C ARG A 13 25.71 -18.47 -30.53
N HIS A 14 25.67 -18.67 -29.22
CA HIS A 14 24.81 -17.94 -28.28
C HIS A 14 25.58 -17.06 -27.29
N TYR A 15 26.88 -16.89 -27.50
CA TYR A 15 27.79 -16.21 -26.57
C TYR A 15 27.34 -14.79 -26.22
N PHE A 16 26.97 -14.00 -27.23
CA PHE A 16 26.51 -12.63 -27.03
C PHE A 16 25.22 -12.56 -26.18
N PHE A 17 24.29 -13.50 -26.39
CA PHE A 17 23.11 -13.62 -25.53
C PHE A 17 23.48 -13.99 -24.10
N LEU A 18 24.39 -14.94 -23.89
CA LEU A 18 24.79 -15.36 -22.54
C LEU A 18 25.45 -14.22 -21.76
N LEU A 19 26.33 -13.44 -22.40
CA LEU A 19 26.92 -12.24 -21.80
C LEU A 19 25.85 -11.21 -21.43
N ALA A 20 24.96 -10.88 -22.37
CA ALA A 20 23.86 -9.96 -22.10
C ALA A 20 22.96 -10.47 -20.97
N PHE A 21 22.66 -11.76 -20.94
CA PHE A 21 21.83 -12.39 -19.91
C PHE A 21 22.45 -12.24 -18.52
N VAL A 22 23.74 -12.57 -18.37
CA VAL A 22 24.45 -12.42 -17.09
C VAL A 22 24.50 -10.95 -16.66
N PHE A 23 24.80 -10.04 -17.60
CA PHE A 23 24.83 -8.60 -17.33
C PHE A 23 23.49 -8.06 -16.82
N PHE A 24 22.39 -8.33 -17.54
CA PHE A 24 21.07 -7.86 -17.12
C PHE A 24 20.53 -8.60 -15.90
N ALA A 25 20.88 -9.88 -15.70
CA ALA A 25 20.57 -10.57 -14.45
C ALA A 25 21.24 -9.87 -13.26
N ALA A 26 22.53 -9.57 -13.36
CA ALA A 26 23.26 -8.84 -12.34
C ALA A 26 22.60 -7.48 -12.04
N ILE A 27 22.24 -6.71 -13.07
CA ILE A 27 21.55 -5.42 -12.89
C ILE A 27 20.19 -5.58 -12.21
N MET A 28 19.34 -6.49 -12.68
CA MET A 28 17.98 -6.64 -12.13
C MET A 28 18.00 -7.07 -10.66
N PHE A 29 18.87 -8.02 -10.30
CA PHE A 29 19.01 -8.43 -8.90
C PHE A 29 19.66 -7.33 -8.06
N MET A 30 20.74 -6.71 -8.55
CA MET A 30 21.42 -5.62 -7.84
C MET A 30 20.47 -4.47 -7.54
N VAL A 31 19.74 -3.98 -8.54
CA VAL A 31 18.83 -2.84 -8.38
C VAL A 31 17.75 -3.13 -7.34
N SER A 32 17.06 -4.26 -7.47
CA SER A 32 16.01 -4.66 -6.53
C SER A 32 16.56 -4.87 -5.11
N PHE A 33 17.71 -5.53 -4.97
CA PHE A 33 18.25 -5.89 -3.66
C PHE A 33 18.87 -4.69 -2.95
N LEU A 34 19.56 -3.80 -3.68
CA LEU A 34 20.12 -2.58 -3.09
C LEU A 34 19.02 -1.62 -2.65
N ASN A 35 17.93 -1.50 -3.41
CA ASN A 35 16.78 -0.70 -2.97
C ASN A 35 16.20 -1.21 -1.65
N HIS A 36 16.03 -2.52 -1.49
CA HIS A 36 15.61 -3.07 -0.21
C HIS A 36 16.69 -2.87 0.85
N TYR A 37 17.93 -3.28 0.59
CA TYR A 37 19.04 -3.21 1.56
C TYR A 37 19.27 -1.80 2.12
N PHE A 38 19.19 -0.77 1.28
CA PHE A 38 19.40 0.64 1.66
C PHE A 38 18.15 1.35 2.21
N PHE A 39 17.11 0.61 2.60
CA PHE A 39 15.86 1.16 3.13
C PHE A 39 15.19 2.16 2.16
N LYS A 40 15.04 1.76 0.89
CA LYS A 40 14.34 2.53 -0.17
C LYS A 40 13.03 1.87 -0.62
N THR A 41 12.70 0.71 -0.06
CA THR A 41 11.41 0.03 -0.24
C THR A 41 10.36 0.62 0.68
N PHE A 42 9.11 0.71 0.23
CA PHE A 42 8.03 1.38 0.96
C PHE A 42 7.02 0.40 1.58
N ALA A 43 6.34 0.84 2.63
CA ALA A 43 5.34 0.03 3.34
C ALA A 43 4.16 -0.33 2.45
N TRP A 44 3.59 0.65 1.72
CA TRP A 44 2.43 0.41 0.85
C TRP A 44 2.75 -0.48 -0.34
N ASP A 45 3.91 -0.28 -0.98
CA ASP A 45 4.30 -1.06 -2.16
C ASP A 45 4.87 -2.43 -1.78
N TYR A 46 5.94 -2.47 -0.99
CA TYR A 46 6.64 -3.73 -0.71
C TYR A 46 6.26 -4.38 0.62
N GLY A 47 5.98 -3.56 1.62
CA GLY A 47 5.60 -4.03 2.96
C GLY A 47 4.26 -4.77 2.96
N ALA A 48 3.24 -4.21 2.32
CA ALA A 48 1.92 -4.81 2.21
C ALA A 48 1.96 -6.15 1.47
N TYR A 49 2.75 -6.23 0.40
CA TYR A 49 2.93 -7.45 -0.38
C TYR A 49 3.62 -8.55 0.42
N ASN A 50 4.71 -8.22 1.14
CA ASN A 50 5.38 -9.19 2.00
C ASN A 50 4.51 -9.65 3.17
N PHE A 51 3.73 -8.73 3.75
CA PHE A 51 2.83 -9.07 4.85
C PHE A 51 1.70 -9.99 4.37
N ALA A 52 1.09 -9.68 3.22
CA ALA A 52 0.09 -10.55 2.61
C ALA A 52 0.67 -11.92 2.22
N PHE A 53 1.90 -11.95 1.70
CA PHE A 53 2.58 -13.19 1.35
C PHE A 53 2.84 -14.07 2.59
N TYR A 54 3.23 -13.47 3.71
CA TYR A 54 3.35 -14.17 4.99
C TYR A 54 2.01 -14.75 5.44
N ASP A 55 0.93 -13.96 5.44
CA ASP A 55 -0.38 -14.42 5.91
C ASP A 55 -0.93 -15.57 5.04
N TYR A 56 -0.84 -15.46 3.71
CA TYR A 56 -1.27 -16.52 2.80
C TYR A 56 -0.44 -17.80 2.98
N ALA A 57 0.87 -17.69 3.23
CA ALA A 57 1.72 -18.85 3.51
C ALA A 57 1.36 -19.57 4.82
N HIS A 58 0.66 -18.87 5.72
CA HIS A 58 0.13 -19.39 6.98
C HIS A 58 -1.39 -19.59 6.95
N PHE A 59 -1.99 -19.68 5.75
CA PHE A 59 -3.42 -19.93 5.53
C PHE A 59 -4.35 -18.92 6.21
N SER A 60 -3.91 -17.67 6.34
CA SER A 60 -4.70 -16.55 6.86
C SER A 60 -5.04 -15.57 5.73
N LEU A 61 -6.23 -14.99 5.79
CA LEU A 61 -6.54 -13.79 5.00
C LEU A 61 -5.78 -12.59 5.58
N ASN A 62 -5.23 -11.75 4.71
CA ASN A 62 -4.45 -10.60 5.13
C ASN A 62 -5.36 -9.40 5.41
N ASN A 63 -5.69 -9.15 6.67
CA ASN A 63 -6.35 -7.93 7.11
C ASN A 63 -5.27 -6.87 7.40
N SER A 64 -4.86 -6.15 6.36
CA SER A 64 -3.66 -5.32 6.40
C SER A 64 -3.82 -4.11 7.31
N LYS A 65 -2.93 -4.02 8.32
CA LYS A 65 -2.76 -2.83 9.17
C LYS A 65 -1.73 -1.84 8.62
N ILE A 66 -1.22 -2.09 7.41
CA ILE A 66 -0.28 -1.21 6.71
C ILE A 66 -1.03 -0.07 5.99
N TYR A 67 -2.26 -0.34 5.54
CA TYR A 67 -3.13 0.70 5.01
C TYR A 67 -3.71 1.54 6.18
N LEU A 68 -3.52 2.85 6.08
CA LEU A 68 -3.70 3.78 7.20
C LEU A 68 -5.15 4.14 7.46
N HIS A 69 -5.96 4.26 6.41
CA HIS A 69 -7.30 4.83 6.50
C HIS A 69 -8.39 3.78 6.72
N GLU A 70 -8.15 2.51 6.39
CA GLU A 70 -9.17 1.45 6.40
C GLU A 70 -8.54 0.11 6.84
N GLN A 71 -9.30 -0.72 7.53
CA GLN A 71 -8.97 -2.15 7.63
C GLN A 71 -9.40 -2.79 6.32
N MET A 72 -8.46 -2.95 5.39
CA MET A 72 -8.73 -3.59 4.11
C MET A 72 -7.94 -4.89 3.98
N ASN A 73 -8.57 -5.86 3.34
CA ASN A 73 -7.90 -7.04 2.86
C ASN A 73 -7.02 -6.67 1.66
N PHE A 74 -5.83 -7.26 1.54
CA PHE A 74 -4.96 -7.06 0.38
C PHE A 74 -5.67 -7.33 -0.96
N LEU A 75 -6.58 -8.30 -1.04
CA LEU A 75 -7.36 -8.60 -2.25
C LEU A 75 -8.33 -7.47 -2.64
N GLN A 76 -8.70 -6.58 -1.70
CA GLN A 76 -9.56 -5.42 -1.98
C GLN A 76 -8.80 -4.28 -2.65
N ASP A 77 -7.46 -4.28 -2.62
CA ASP A 77 -6.63 -3.31 -3.35
C ASP A 77 -6.52 -3.70 -4.83
N HIS A 78 -6.12 -4.95 -5.08
CA HIS A 78 -6.20 -5.58 -6.39
C HIS A 78 -6.61 -7.05 -6.26
N PHE A 79 -7.61 -7.47 -7.04
CA PHE A 79 -7.99 -8.88 -7.07
C PHE A 79 -6.91 -9.69 -7.80
N SER A 80 -6.05 -10.35 -7.01
CA SER A 80 -4.88 -11.08 -7.51
C SER A 80 -4.62 -12.36 -6.75
N THR A 81 -4.39 -13.44 -7.49
CA THR A 81 -3.94 -14.72 -6.92
C THR A 81 -2.43 -14.91 -7.01
N THR A 82 -1.68 -13.91 -7.52
CA THR A 82 -0.23 -14.03 -7.77
C THR A 82 0.53 -14.48 -6.53
N LEU A 83 0.30 -13.85 -5.38
CA LEU A 83 1.00 -14.20 -4.14
C LEU A 83 0.66 -15.63 -3.67
N MET A 84 -0.57 -16.09 -3.91
CA MET A 84 -1.01 -17.46 -3.57
C MET A 84 -0.31 -18.50 -4.46
N ILE A 85 -0.15 -18.19 -5.76
CA ILE A 85 0.58 -19.05 -6.71
C ILE A 85 2.06 -19.15 -6.33
N LEU A 86 2.62 -18.10 -5.73
CA LEU A 86 4.03 -18.04 -5.34
C LEU A 86 4.34 -18.68 -3.97
N LEU A 87 3.34 -19.16 -3.22
CA LEU A 87 3.53 -19.76 -1.89
C LEU A 87 4.55 -20.91 -1.83
N PRO A 88 4.64 -21.82 -2.83
CA PRO A 88 5.68 -22.83 -2.81
C PRO A 88 7.10 -22.24 -2.68
N PHE A 89 7.34 -21.07 -3.27
CA PHE A 89 8.62 -20.39 -3.16
C PHE A 89 8.83 -19.70 -1.81
N TYR A 90 7.77 -19.32 -1.09
CA TYR A 90 7.87 -18.88 0.30
C TYR A 90 8.49 -19.98 1.15
N TRP A 91 7.94 -21.19 1.09
CA TRP A 91 8.41 -22.31 1.92
C TRP A 91 9.79 -22.83 1.48
N LEU A 92 10.09 -22.79 0.18
CA LEU A 92 11.37 -23.27 -0.35
C LEU A 92 12.53 -22.28 -0.19
N LEU A 93 12.28 -20.98 -0.41
CA LEU A 93 13.33 -19.95 -0.46
C LEU A 93 13.33 -19.01 0.75
N GLY A 94 12.24 -19.00 1.53
CA GLY A 94 12.04 -18.00 2.57
C GLY A 94 13.08 -18.06 3.69
N ASN A 95 13.53 -19.25 4.07
CA ASN A 95 14.61 -19.39 5.06
C ASN A 95 15.94 -18.79 4.60
N PHE A 96 16.18 -18.70 3.29
CA PHE A 96 17.43 -18.18 2.72
C PHE A 96 17.36 -16.69 2.37
N THR A 97 16.19 -16.22 1.94
CA THR A 97 16.03 -14.88 1.37
C THR A 97 15.14 -13.96 2.21
N GLY A 98 14.32 -14.50 3.11
CA GLY A 98 13.42 -13.71 3.97
C GLY A 98 12.57 -12.73 3.16
N THR A 99 12.53 -11.48 3.61
CA THR A 99 11.82 -10.38 2.93
C THR A 99 12.38 -10.04 1.54
N TYR A 100 13.44 -10.70 1.04
CA TYR A 100 13.91 -10.55 -0.35
C TYR A 100 13.24 -11.54 -1.32
N THR A 101 12.49 -12.52 -0.84
CA THR A 101 11.92 -13.61 -1.67
C THR A 101 11.13 -13.08 -2.87
N LEU A 102 10.22 -12.13 -2.66
CA LEU A 102 9.38 -11.59 -3.74
C LEU A 102 10.18 -10.82 -4.79
N LEU A 103 11.18 -10.02 -4.38
CA LEU A 103 12.09 -9.34 -5.31
C LEU A 103 12.91 -10.34 -6.13
N PHE A 104 13.37 -11.42 -5.51
CA PHE A 104 14.09 -12.49 -6.21
C PHE A 104 13.21 -13.15 -7.28
N LEU A 105 11.96 -13.47 -6.93
CA LEU A 105 10.99 -14.07 -7.85
C LEU A 105 10.62 -13.12 -8.99
N GLN A 106 10.37 -11.85 -8.68
CA GLN A 106 10.07 -10.83 -9.69
C GLN A 106 11.22 -10.70 -10.70
N SER A 107 12.46 -10.54 -10.23
CA SER A 107 13.64 -10.42 -11.10
C SER A 107 13.84 -11.67 -11.95
N THR A 108 13.58 -12.86 -11.41
CA THR A 108 13.63 -14.13 -12.16
C THR A 108 12.59 -14.18 -13.28
N VAL A 109 11.35 -13.77 -12.99
CA VAL A 109 10.26 -13.79 -13.98
C VAL A 109 10.49 -12.74 -15.07
N ILE A 110 11.06 -11.58 -14.75
CA ILE A 110 11.47 -10.58 -15.75
C ILE A 110 12.57 -11.15 -16.67
N LEU A 111 13.58 -11.82 -16.10
CA LEU A 111 14.64 -12.49 -16.88
C LEU A 111 14.07 -13.58 -17.79
N PHE A 112 13.08 -14.31 -17.31
CA PHE A 112 12.39 -15.33 -18.10
C PHE A 112 11.59 -14.73 -19.26
N GLY A 113 10.95 -13.57 -19.04
CA GLY A 113 10.30 -12.79 -20.09
C GLY A 113 11.28 -12.33 -21.18
N GLY A 114 12.42 -11.77 -20.79
CA GLY A 114 13.49 -11.40 -21.73
C GLY A 114 14.01 -12.61 -22.51
N TRP A 115 14.29 -13.73 -21.83
CA TRP A 115 14.67 -14.99 -22.48
C TRP A 115 13.60 -15.49 -23.47
N ALA A 116 12.31 -15.31 -23.16
CA ALA A 116 11.25 -15.70 -24.06
C ALA A 116 11.23 -14.84 -25.33
N VAL A 117 11.46 -13.52 -25.21
CA VAL A 117 11.66 -12.63 -26.38
C VAL A 117 12.83 -13.12 -27.24
N TYR A 118 13.98 -13.42 -26.62
CA TYR A 118 15.14 -14.00 -27.31
C TYR A 118 14.75 -15.25 -28.12
N LYS A 119 14.06 -16.19 -27.46
CA LYS A 119 13.67 -17.46 -28.07
C LYS A 119 12.64 -17.28 -29.19
N LEU A 120 11.67 -16.39 -29.03
CA LEU A 120 10.67 -16.09 -30.06
C LEU A 120 11.34 -15.61 -31.35
N ILE A 121 12.23 -14.63 -31.25
CA ILE A 121 12.94 -14.09 -32.41
C ILE A 121 13.89 -15.12 -33.01
N LEU A 122 14.53 -15.95 -32.18
CA LEU A 122 15.40 -17.03 -32.65
C LEU A 122 14.60 -18.09 -33.42
N LEU A 123 13.41 -18.46 -32.96
CA LEU A 123 12.54 -19.41 -33.65
C LEU A 123 12.04 -18.85 -34.99
N GLN A 124 11.74 -17.55 -35.04
CA GLN A 124 11.25 -16.90 -36.25
C GLN A 124 12.35 -16.73 -37.31
N THR A 125 13.55 -16.33 -36.89
CA THR A 125 14.59 -15.84 -37.83
C THR A 125 15.79 -16.79 -37.95
N ASN A 126 16.00 -17.68 -36.99
CA ASN A 126 17.21 -18.49 -36.83
C ASN A 126 18.51 -17.64 -36.72
N ARG A 127 18.41 -16.35 -36.37
CA ARG A 127 19.53 -15.39 -36.25
C ARG A 127 19.82 -15.06 -34.76
N PRO A 128 20.85 -15.68 -34.13
CA PRO A 128 21.15 -15.46 -32.72
C PRO A 128 21.52 -14.01 -32.37
N PHE A 129 22.19 -13.30 -33.27
CA PHE A 129 22.58 -11.91 -33.03
C PHE A 129 21.36 -10.98 -32.93
N LEU A 130 20.46 -11.02 -33.91
CA LEU A 130 19.22 -10.24 -33.88
C LEU A 130 18.36 -10.61 -32.65
N SER A 131 18.29 -11.90 -32.33
CA SER A 131 17.58 -12.37 -31.13
C SER A 131 18.19 -11.78 -29.85
N SER A 132 19.52 -11.64 -29.80
CA SER A 132 20.21 -11.01 -28.66
C SER A 132 19.94 -9.52 -28.60
N LEU A 133 19.82 -8.82 -29.73
CA LEU A 133 19.41 -7.41 -29.75
C LEU A 133 17.99 -7.24 -29.19
N ALA A 134 17.06 -8.14 -29.55
CA ALA A 134 15.70 -8.14 -28.99
C ALA A 134 15.69 -8.35 -27.47
N PHE A 135 16.56 -9.25 -26.98
CA PHE A 135 16.77 -9.46 -25.54
C PHE A 135 17.27 -8.18 -24.86
N ILE A 136 18.32 -7.55 -25.40
CA ILE A 136 18.87 -6.31 -24.81
C ILE A 136 17.81 -5.21 -24.83
N HIS A 137 17.10 -5.04 -25.94
CA HIS A 137 16.01 -4.07 -26.08
C HIS A 137 14.93 -4.24 -25.01
N TYR A 138 14.61 -5.48 -24.62
CA TYR A 138 13.63 -5.76 -23.56
C TYR A 138 14.02 -5.17 -22.19
N PHE A 139 15.32 -5.04 -21.90
CA PHE A 139 15.80 -4.48 -20.65
C PHE A 139 16.08 -2.98 -20.73
N VAL A 140 16.57 -2.48 -21.87
CA VAL A 140 16.93 -1.06 -22.00
C VAL A 140 15.74 -0.15 -22.31
N ILE A 141 14.56 -0.69 -22.61
CA ILE A 141 13.37 0.15 -22.82
C ILE A 141 12.99 0.88 -21.52
N PHE A 142 12.77 2.19 -21.62
CA PHE A 142 12.60 3.08 -20.46
C PHE A 142 11.60 2.57 -19.41
N GLY A 143 10.42 2.10 -19.83
CA GLY A 143 9.39 1.59 -18.93
C GLY A 143 9.81 0.38 -18.07
N ARG A 144 10.84 -0.37 -18.47
CA ARG A 144 11.39 -1.46 -17.66
C ARG A 144 12.14 -0.92 -16.45
N LEU A 145 12.90 0.15 -16.63
CA LEU A 145 13.69 0.78 -15.57
C LEU A 145 12.80 1.53 -14.59
N THR A 146 11.86 2.35 -15.08
CA THR A 146 11.00 3.13 -14.20
C THR A 146 10.05 2.28 -13.37
N ALA A 147 9.65 1.11 -13.87
CA ALA A 147 8.77 0.22 -13.12
C ALA A 147 9.39 -0.18 -11.76
N ILE A 148 10.71 -0.34 -11.69
CA ILE A 148 11.45 -0.73 -10.47
C ILE A 148 11.17 0.22 -9.29
N THR A 149 10.79 1.48 -9.55
CA THR A 149 10.46 2.42 -8.47
C THR A 149 9.25 1.96 -7.64
N SER A 150 8.41 1.07 -8.17
CA SER A 150 7.28 0.41 -7.49
C SER A 150 7.68 -0.83 -6.67
N ASP A 151 8.97 -1.04 -6.38
CA ASP A 151 9.50 -2.18 -5.63
C ASP A 151 9.13 -3.54 -6.25
N CYS A 152 8.15 -4.24 -5.64
CA CYS A 152 7.56 -5.46 -6.17
C CYS A 152 6.09 -5.22 -6.45
N ASN A 153 5.63 -5.55 -7.65
CA ASN A 153 4.22 -5.44 -8.00
C ASN A 153 3.74 -6.63 -8.83
N ILE A 154 2.52 -7.11 -8.54
CA ILE A 154 1.90 -8.26 -9.21
C ILE A 154 1.87 -8.13 -10.73
N THR A 155 1.81 -6.90 -11.23
CA THR A 155 1.78 -6.57 -12.66
C THR A 155 3.04 -7.03 -13.39
N PHE A 156 4.20 -7.05 -12.73
CA PHE A 156 5.45 -7.48 -13.34
C PHE A 156 5.45 -8.96 -13.67
N PHE A 157 4.87 -9.78 -12.79
CA PHE A 157 4.73 -11.21 -13.00
C PHE A 157 3.89 -11.47 -14.24
N ALA A 158 2.68 -10.91 -14.29
CA ALA A 158 1.77 -11.07 -15.42
C ALA A 158 2.39 -10.58 -16.74
N SER A 159 2.90 -9.35 -16.75
CA SER A 159 3.42 -8.71 -17.96
C SER A 159 4.64 -9.43 -18.54
N SER A 160 5.56 -9.87 -17.68
CA SER A 160 6.78 -10.55 -18.12
C SER A 160 6.52 -11.98 -18.57
N LEU A 161 5.39 -12.57 -18.16
CA LEU A 161 4.91 -13.86 -18.66
C LEU A 161 4.19 -13.77 -20.01
N LEU A 162 3.81 -12.58 -20.51
CA LEU A 162 3.18 -12.45 -21.83
C LEU A 162 4.07 -12.96 -22.98
N PRO A 163 5.36 -12.60 -23.09
CA PRO A 163 6.25 -13.22 -24.08
C PRO A 163 6.43 -14.73 -23.87
N VAL A 164 6.40 -15.20 -22.63
CA VAL A 164 6.51 -16.63 -22.31
C VAL A 164 5.29 -17.40 -22.83
N LEU A 165 4.09 -16.84 -22.63
CA LEU A 165 2.83 -17.36 -23.15
C LEU A 165 2.91 -17.54 -24.67
N LEU A 166 3.34 -16.50 -25.39
CA LEU A 166 3.51 -16.52 -26.84
C LEU A 166 4.58 -17.54 -27.27
N LEU A 167 5.67 -17.69 -26.50
CA LEU A 167 6.70 -18.68 -26.78
C LEU A 167 6.15 -20.11 -26.71
N PHE A 168 5.42 -20.45 -25.65
CA PHE A 168 4.87 -21.80 -25.49
C PHE A 168 3.75 -22.09 -26.48
N LEU A 169 2.96 -21.08 -26.84
CA LEU A 169 2.01 -21.17 -27.94
C LEU A 169 2.72 -21.49 -29.27
N GLN A 170 3.76 -20.73 -29.62
CA GLN A 170 4.54 -20.91 -30.85
C GLN A 170 5.23 -22.29 -30.90
N GLN A 171 5.71 -22.79 -29.75
CA GLN A 171 6.31 -24.11 -29.62
C GLN A 171 5.28 -25.26 -29.54
N ARG A 172 3.97 -24.96 -29.50
CA ARG A 172 2.88 -25.94 -29.28
C ARG A 172 3.04 -26.75 -27.99
N LYS A 173 3.62 -26.15 -26.95
CA LYS A 173 3.76 -26.77 -25.62
C LYS A 173 2.51 -26.51 -24.79
N TRP A 174 1.43 -27.23 -25.09
CA TRP A 174 0.08 -26.94 -24.59
C TRP A 174 -0.05 -26.94 -23.07
N LEU A 175 0.58 -27.88 -22.37
CA LEU A 175 0.57 -27.93 -20.90
C LEU A 175 1.15 -26.63 -20.31
N TRP A 176 2.36 -26.26 -20.73
CA TRP A 176 3.04 -25.05 -20.24
C TRP A 176 2.35 -23.77 -20.69
N PHE A 177 1.80 -23.75 -21.89
CA PHE A 177 0.94 -22.66 -22.36
C PHE A 177 -0.29 -22.50 -21.44
N GLY A 178 -0.99 -23.58 -21.11
CA GLY A 178 -2.16 -23.57 -20.22
C GLY A 178 -1.81 -23.08 -18.81
N ILE A 179 -0.68 -23.55 -18.25
CA ILE A 179 -0.20 -23.10 -16.93
C ILE A 179 0.10 -21.59 -16.95
N VAL A 180 0.89 -21.11 -17.93
CA VAL A 180 1.23 -19.68 -18.01
C VAL A 180 -0.01 -18.83 -18.30
N PHE A 181 -0.91 -19.31 -19.15
CA PHE A 181 -2.19 -18.65 -19.42
C PHE A 181 -3.00 -18.47 -18.14
N PHE A 182 -3.17 -19.54 -17.36
CA PHE A 182 -3.87 -19.49 -16.08
C PHE A 182 -3.22 -18.49 -15.13
N ILE A 183 -1.89 -18.55 -14.95
CA ILE A 183 -1.17 -17.62 -14.07
C ILE A 183 -1.39 -16.18 -14.50
N VAL A 184 -1.20 -15.85 -15.79
CA VAL A 184 -1.40 -14.47 -16.29
C VAL A 184 -2.85 -14.02 -16.10
N LEU A 185 -3.82 -14.89 -16.41
CA LEU A 185 -5.24 -14.59 -16.29
C LEU A 185 -5.63 -14.23 -14.85
N THR A 186 -5.12 -14.98 -13.87
CA THR A 186 -5.47 -14.80 -12.46
C THR A 186 -4.50 -13.89 -11.69
N SER A 187 -3.51 -13.31 -12.39
CA SER A 187 -2.51 -12.44 -11.76
C SER A 187 -3.04 -11.06 -11.43
N ARG A 188 -3.94 -10.49 -12.22
CA ARG A 188 -4.59 -9.19 -11.96
C ARG A 188 -5.88 -9.11 -12.78
N GLU A 189 -6.89 -8.43 -12.25
CA GLU A 189 -8.24 -8.36 -12.81
C GLU A 189 -8.30 -7.88 -14.27
N ASP A 190 -7.37 -7.03 -14.69
CA ASP A 190 -7.34 -6.44 -16.02
C ASP A 190 -6.56 -7.28 -17.06
N MET A 191 -5.83 -8.32 -16.63
CA MET A 191 -5.08 -9.19 -17.53
C MET A 191 -6.00 -9.99 -18.44
N ALA A 192 -7.24 -10.23 -18.01
CA ALA A 192 -8.28 -10.83 -18.83
C ALA A 192 -8.55 -10.03 -20.11
N LEU A 193 -8.63 -8.70 -20.02
CA LEU A 193 -8.77 -7.84 -21.20
C LEU A 193 -7.51 -7.85 -22.06
N CYS A 194 -6.32 -7.88 -21.46
CA CYS A 194 -5.09 -8.00 -22.24
C CYS A 194 -5.07 -9.31 -23.06
N LEU A 195 -5.38 -10.45 -22.42
CA LEU A 195 -5.45 -11.77 -23.04
C LEU A 195 -6.52 -11.85 -24.12
N LEU A 196 -7.70 -11.26 -23.90
CA LEU A 196 -8.77 -11.15 -24.90
C LEU A 196 -8.22 -10.56 -26.21
N PHE A 197 -7.52 -9.44 -26.16
CA PHE A 197 -6.97 -8.79 -27.37
C PHE A 197 -5.81 -9.58 -27.99
N ILE A 198 -5.00 -10.28 -27.20
CA ILE A 198 -3.99 -11.21 -27.72
C ILE A 198 -4.66 -12.32 -28.53
N PHE A 199 -5.72 -12.94 -28.01
CA PHE A 199 -6.42 -13.99 -28.73
C PHE A 199 -7.23 -13.48 -29.92
N LEU A 200 -7.81 -12.28 -29.86
CA LEU A 200 -8.42 -11.64 -31.02
C LEU A 200 -7.40 -11.40 -32.13
N PHE A 201 -6.21 -10.89 -31.78
CA PHE A 201 -5.11 -10.75 -32.74
C PHE A 201 -4.74 -12.09 -33.39
N LEU A 202 -4.57 -13.15 -32.59
CA LEU A 202 -4.28 -14.48 -33.10
C LEU A 202 -5.43 -15.03 -33.97
N LEU A 203 -6.68 -14.85 -33.55
CA LEU A 203 -7.85 -15.30 -34.28
C LEU A 203 -7.93 -14.66 -35.66
N ILE A 204 -7.79 -13.33 -35.73
CA ILE A 204 -7.92 -12.55 -36.97
C ILE A 204 -6.74 -12.83 -37.90
N PHE A 205 -5.51 -12.69 -37.40
CA PHE A 205 -4.31 -12.68 -38.25
C PHE A 205 -3.65 -14.06 -38.42
N ARG A 206 -4.07 -15.08 -37.67
CA ARG A 206 -3.63 -16.49 -37.82
C ARG A 206 -4.79 -17.46 -38.06
N PHE A 207 -5.94 -16.97 -38.52
CA PHE A 207 -7.19 -17.74 -38.69
C PHE A 207 -7.07 -19.06 -39.47
N LYS A 208 -6.13 -19.12 -40.43
CA LYS A 208 -5.91 -20.30 -41.29
C LYS A 208 -5.41 -21.52 -40.52
N ASP A 209 -4.73 -21.34 -39.40
CA ASP A 209 -4.31 -22.45 -38.55
C ASP A 209 -5.49 -22.88 -37.65
N ARG A 210 -6.05 -24.07 -37.92
CA ARG A 210 -7.19 -24.62 -37.16
C ARG A 210 -6.92 -24.69 -35.67
N THR A 211 -5.70 -25.03 -35.26
CA THR A 211 -5.35 -25.15 -33.83
C THR A 211 -5.35 -23.78 -33.18
N ILE A 212 -4.71 -22.79 -33.81
CA ILE A 212 -4.68 -21.42 -33.29
C ILE A 212 -6.08 -20.82 -33.27
N ARG A 213 -6.89 -21.06 -34.30
CA ARG A 213 -8.28 -20.61 -34.33
C ARG A 213 -9.09 -21.14 -33.14
N LEU A 214 -8.99 -22.43 -32.85
CA LEU A 214 -9.69 -23.04 -31.70
C LEU A 214 -9.16 -22.49 -30.36
N ILE A 215 -7.84 -22.44 -30.19
CA ILE A 215 -7.22 -21.92 -28.97
C ILE A 215 -7.60 -20.46 -28.74
N SER A 216 -7.62 -19.64 -29.79
CA SER A 216 -8.05 -18.25 -29.69
C SER A 216 -9.52 -18.14 -29.33
N ALA A 217 -10.41 -18.96 -29.92
CA ALA A 217 -11.83 -18.96 -29.56
C ALA A 217 -12.05 -19.31 -28.08
N TYR A 218 -11.40 -20.37 -27.59
CA TYR A 218 -11.45 -20.73 -26.17
C TYR A 218 -10.78 -19.68 -25.27
N GLY A 219 -9.65 -19.12 -25.68
CA GLY A 219 -8.94 -18.08 -24.94
C GLY A 219 -9.78 -16.81 -24.78
N ILE A 220 -10.50 -16.40 -25.84
CA ILE A 220 -11.47 -15.30 -25.80
C ILE A 220 -12.60 -15.63 -24.81
N LEU A 221 -13.23 -16.80 -24.95
CA LEU A 221 -14.32 -17.22 -24.09
C LEU A 221 -13.91 -17.21 -22.61
N ILE A 222 -12.79 -17.87 -22.28
CA ILE A 222 -12.29 -17.95 -20.91
C ILE A 222 -11.92 -16.57 -20.36
N SER A 223 -11.28 -15.72 -21.16
CA SER A 223 -10.89 -14.37 -20.73
C SER A 223 -12.12 -13.51 -20.43
N VAL A 224 -13.15 -13.55 -21.28
CA VAL A 224 -14.41 -12.83 -21.05
C VAL A 224 -15.15 -13.39 -19.84
N SER A 225 -15.28 -14.71 -19.73
CA SER A 225 -15.93 -15.35 -18.58
C SER A 225 -15.24 -15.02 -17.26
N TYR A 226 -13.90 -15.04 -17.23
CA TYR A 226 -13.14 -14.68 -16.03
C TYR A 226 -13.28 -13.19 -15.70
N PHE A 227 -13.21 -12.30 -16.70
CA PHE A 227 -13.44 -10.87 -16.49
C PHE A 227 -14.81 -10.61 -15.86
N LEU A 228 -15.87 -11.21 -16.41
CA LEU A 228 -17.22 -11.10 -15.86
C LEU A 228 -17.32 -11.69 -14.45
N PHE A 229 -16.72 -12.85 -14.21
CA PHE A 229 -16.67 -13.47 -12.88
C PHE A 229 -15.99 -12.56 -11.85
N VAL A 230 -14.82 -11.99 -12.18
CA VAL A 230 -14.09 -11.12 -11.24
C VAL A 230 -14.91 -9.89 -10.88
N PHE A 231 -15.47 -9.19 -11.87
CA PHE A 231 -16.16 -7.91 -11.64
C PHE A 231 -17.58 -8.06 -11.11
N HIS A 232 -18.30 -9.16 -11.40
CA HIS A 232 -19.67 -9.36 -10.93
C HIS A 232 -19.80 -10.28 -9.70
N ILE A 233 -18.79 -11.09 -9.40
CA ILE A 233 -18.85 -12.07 -8.31
C ILE A 233 -17.68 -11.88 -7.34
N ALA A 234 -16.44 -11.97 -7.82
CA ALA A 234 -15.28 -12.04 -6.93
C ALA A 234 -15.03 -10.74 -6.16
N ILE A 235 -14.99 -9.59 -6.86
CA ILE A 235 -14.79 -8.28 -6.23
C ILE A 235 -15.96 -7.93 -5.30
N PRO A 236 -17.24 -7.98 -5.73
CA PRO A 236 -18.37 -7.72 -4.83
C PRO A 236 -18.39 -8.60 -3.58
N ALA A 237 -17.93 -9.86 -3.67
CA ALA A 237 -17.89 -10.77 -2.53
C ALA A 237 -16.83 -10.43 -1.47
N ILE A 238 -15.82 -9.63 -1.83
CA ILE A 238 -14.76 -9.19 -0.91
C ILE A 238 -14.91 -7.74 -0.48
N GLU A 239 -15.79 -6.95 -1.10
CA GLU A 239 -16.07 -5.58 -0.70
C GLU A 239 -16.68 -5.50 0.70
N THR A 240 -16.48 -4.36 1.37
CA THR A 240 -17.02 -4.08 2.70
C THR A 240 -17.66 -2.70 2.73
N GLU A 241 -18.53 -2.44 3.72
CA GLU A 241 -19.12 -1.11 3.92
C GLU A 241 -18.07 -0.01 4.07
N HIS A 242 -16.88 -0.35 4.57
CA HIS A 242 -15.77 0.58 4.80
C HIS A 242 -14.78 0.69 3.62
N LYS A 243 -14.84 -0.24 2.66
CA LYS A 243 -14.03 -0.19 1.44
C LYS A 243 -14.80 -0.76 0.26
N GLN A 244 -15.20 0.14 -0.63
CA GLN A 244 -15.67 -0.20 -1.98
C GLN A 244 -14.47 -0.21 -2.92
N TYR A 245 -14.44 -1.16 -3.85
CA TYR A 245 -13.40 -1.24 -4.85
C TYR A 245 -13.56 -0.03 -5.79
N SER A 246 -12.46 0.67 -6.10
CA SER A 246 -12.50 1.80 -7.04
C SER A 246 -12.57 1.27 -8.48
N LEU A 247 -13.71 0.67 -8.84
CA LEU A 247 -13.92 -0.14 -10.04
C LEU A 247 -13.74 0.64 -11.35
N PHE A 248 -14.02 1.94 -11.36
CA PHE A 248 -14.12 2.70 -12.60
C PHE A 248 -13.55 4.12 -12.49
N GLN A 249 -12.38 4.36 -13.08
CA GLN A 249 -11.67 5.65 -13.10
C GLN A 249 -11.46 6.11 -14.54
N TYR A 250 -12.57 6.30 -15.25
CA TYR A 250 -12.62 6.67 -16.67
C TYR A 250 -13.78 7.64 -16.92
N ALA A 251 -13.92 8.66 -16.07
CA ALA A 251 -15.02 9.63 -16.08
C ALA A 251 -15.17 10.34 -17.43
N ALA A 252 -14.08 10.53 -18.17
CA ALA A 252 -14.09 11.10 -19.52
C ALA A 252 -14.91 10.27 -20.54
N LEU A 253 -15.15 8.99 -20.27
CA LEU A 253 -15.97 8.10 -21.11
C LEU A 253 -17.39 7.90 -20.56
N GLY A 254 -17.64 8.23 -19.30
CA GLY A 254 -18.93 8.06 -18.62
C GLY A 254 -18.79 7.60 -17.18
N ASN A 255 -19.90 7.26 -16.52
CA ASN A 255 -19.92 6.94 -15.09
C ASN A 255 -19.88 5.43 -14.79
N SER A 256 -19.87 4.58 -15.81
CA SER A 256 -19.86 3.12 -15.70
C SER A 256 -19.16 2.45 -16.89
N PRO A 257 -18.72 1.19 -16.76
CA PRO A 257 -18.14 0.42 -17.86
C PRO A 257 -19.06 0.37 -19.10
N PHE A 258 -20.36 0.18 -18.91
CA PHE A 258 -21.32 0.12 -20.00
C PHE A 258 -21.50 1.48 -20.69
N SER A 259 -21.63 2.57 -19.93
CA SER A 259 -21.71 3.92 -20.51
C SER A 259 -20.45 4.28 -21.28
N ALA A 260 -19.27 3.85 -20.79
CA ALA A 260 -18.00 4.09 -21.48
C ALA A 260 -17.87 3.31 -22.78
N LEU A 261 -18.29 2.05 -22.79
CA LEU A 261 -18.39 1.29 -24.04
C LEU A 261 -19.33 1.98 -25.03
N MET A 262 -20.52 2.41 -24.56
CA MET A 262 -21.48 3.13 -25.41
C MET A 262 -20.94 4.47 -25.91
N PHE A 263 -20.17 5.20 -25.09
CA PHE A 263 -19.52 6.43 -25.51
C PHE A 263 -18.51 6.19 -26.63
N ILE A 264 -17.66 5.16 -26.50
CA ILE A 264 -16.68 4.81 -27.55
C ILE A 264 -17.38 4.45 -28.86
N LEU A 265 -18.50 3.72 -28.80
CA LEU A 265 -19.26 3.30 -29.98
C LEU A 265 -20.02 4.46 -30.64
N LYS A 266 -20.60 5.38 -29.85
CA LYS A 266 -21.38 6.52 -30.35
C LYS A 266 -20.50 7.69 -30.79
N ASN A 267 -19.35 7.90 -30.14
CA ASN A 267 -18.45 9.03 -30.35
C ASN A 267 -17.02 8.58 -30.68
N PRO A 268 -16.80 7.80 -31.75
CA PRO A 268 -15.50 7.17 -32.02
C PRO A 268 -14.37 8.20 -32.26
N ILE A 269 -14.67 9.33 -32.91
CA ILE A 269 -13.68 10.40 -33.15
C ILE A 269 -13.26 11.02 -31.82
N GLU A 270 -14.20 11.31 -30.94
CA GLU A 270 -13.91 11.91 -29.64
C GLU A 270 -13.14 10.96 -28.74
N ALA A 271 -13.52 9.68 -28.71
CA ALA A 271 -12.77 8.63 -28.02
C ALA A 271 -11.32 8.54 -28.53
N ILE A 272 -11.09 8.64 -29.85
CA ILE A 272 -9.73 8.69 -30.40
C ILE A 272 -9.00 9.96 -29.94
N LEU A 273 -9.64 11.12 -29.96
CA LEU A 273 -9.02 12.38 -29.49
C LEU A 273 -8.63 12.32 -28.01
N LEU A 274 -9.45 11.67 -27.17
CA LEU A 274 -9.16 11.48 -25.74
C LEU A 274 -7.91 10.63 -25.49
N LEU A 275 -7.48 9.80 -26.44
CA LEU A 275 -6.21 9.06 -26.34
C LEU A 275 -4.98 9.98 -26.40
N PHE A 276 -5.12 11.20 -26.92
CA PHE A 276 -4.01 12.14 -27.13
C PHE A 276 -4.12 13.42 -26.32
N LYS A 277 -5.35 13.85 -26.00
CA LYS A 277 -5.61 15.10 -25.28
C LYS A 277 -5.59 14.91 -23.76
N ASN A 278 -5.14 15.94 -23.05
CA ASN A 278 -5.32 16.05 -21.62
C ASN A 278 -6.82 16.26 -21.32
N HIS A 279 -7.39 15.38 -20.49
CA HIS A 279 -8.79 15.46 -20.05
C HIS A 279 -8.95 15.56 -18.53
N SER A 280 -7.87 15.88 -17.81
CA SER A 280 -7.90 16.05 -16.35
C SER A 280 -8.45 17.40 -15.91
N GLY A 281 -8.58 18.35 -16.84
CA GLY A 281 -8.92 19.75 -16.54
C GLY A 281 -7.76 20.58 -15.98
N ASN A 282 -6.57 20.01 -15.77
CA ASN A 282 -5.41 20.73 -15.25
C ASN A 282 -4.30 20.83 -16.30
N ALA A 283 -3.96 22.06 -16.71
CA ALA A 283 -2.96 22.37 -17.71
C ALA A 283 -1.53 21.91 -17.34
N ALA A 284 -1.24 21.69 -16.04
CA ALA A 284 0.03 21.12 -15.60
C ALA A 284 0.30 19.72 -16.18
N TYR A 285 -0.76 19.04 -16.65
CA TYR A 285 -0.70 17.71 -17.23
C TYR A 285 -0.74 17.68 -18.77
N ASP A 286 -0.64 18.86 -19.41
CA ASP A 286 -0.54 18.96 -20.85
C ASP A 286 0.72 18.26 -21.37
N ASN A 287 0.63 17.70 -22.58
CA ASN A 287 1.70 16.97 -23.26
C ASN A 287 2.19 15.67 -22.60
N ILE A 288 1.69 15.25 -21.43
CA ILE A 288 2.12 13.98 -20.81
C ILE A 288 1.87 12.77 -21.72
N LYS A 289 0.68 12.70 -22.32
CA LYS A 289 0.36 11.64 -23.30
C LYS A 289 1.29 11.69 -24.50
N ARG A 290 1.58 12.89 -25.00
CA ARG A 290 2.53 13.11 -26.11
C ARG A 290 3.94 12.63 -25.75
N GLU A 291 4.43 12.90 -24.54
CA GLU A 291 5.71 12.39 -24.06
C GLU A 291 5.74 10.85 -24.05
N PHE A 292 4.69 10.21 -23.54
CA PHE A 292 4.54 8.76 -23.59
C PHE A 292 4.63 8.24 -25.04
N TYR A 293 3.83 8.78 -25.95
CA TYR A 293 3.85 8.34 -27.35
C TYR A 293 5.23 8.55 -27.99
N LEU A 294 5.90 9.68 -27.74
CA LEU A 294 7.22 9.94 -28.30
C LEU A 294 8.26 8.92 -27.81
N VAL A 295 8.30 8.65 -26.50
CA VAL A 295 9.24 7.69 -25.92
C VAL A 295 9.04 6.29 -26.50
N TYR A 296 7.80 5.82 -26.58
CA TYR A 296 7.50 4.49 -27.11
C TYR A 296 7.56 4.41 -28.63
N PHE A 297 7.29 5.50 -29.33
CA PHE A 297 7.51 5.61 -30.78
C PHE A 297 8.98 5.41 -31.11
N LEU A 298 9.88 6.17 -30.47
CA LEU A 298 11.34 6.04 -30.65
C LEU A 298 11.88 4.69 -30.17
N SER A 299 11.20 4.04 -29.22
CA SER A 299 11.54 2.69 -28.73
C SER A 299 10.98 1.55 -29.59
N GLY A 300 10.64 1.82 -30.85
CA GLY A 300 10.19 0.80 -31.81
C GLY A 300 8.71 0.82 -32.14
N GLY A 301 7.91 1.71 -31.51
CA GLY A 301 6.52 1.92 -31.86
C GLY A 301 6.31 2.38 -33.30
N PHE A 302 7.29 3.07 -33.91
CA PHE A 302 7.22 3.47 -35.33
C PHE A 302 7.09 2.27 -36.29
N LEU A 303 7.58 1.08 -35.91
CA LEU A 303 7.45 -0.13 -36.73
C LEU A 303 5.99 -0.61 -36.84
N LEU A 304 5.12 -0.21 -35.90
CA LEU A 304 3.70 -0.50 -35.97
C LEU A 304 3.03 0.23 -37.14
N LEU A 305 3.61 1.32 -37.66
CA LEU A 305 3.12 1.96 -38.89
C LEU A 305 3.33 1.07 -40.12
N TYR A 306 4.40 0.26 -40.13
CA TYR A 306 4.67 -0.70 -41.19
C TYR A 306 3.82 -1.97 -41.06
N ARG A 307 3.50 -2.39 -39.82
CA ARG A 307 2.64 -3.54 -39.52
C ARG A 307 1.51 -3.16 -38.56
N PRO A 308 0.49 -2.41 -39.02
CA PRO A 308 -0.57 -1.88 -38.15
C PRO A 308 -1.41 -2.96 -37.48
N GLN A 309 -1.43 -4.18 -38.00
CA GLN A 309 -2.11 -5.32 -37.35
C GLN A 309 -1.69 -5.53 -35.88
N TYR A 310 -0.44 -5.23 -35.52
CA TYR A 310 0.05 -5.40 -34.15
C TYR A 310 -0.48 -4.34 -33.18
N LEU A 311 -1.05 -3.23 -33.68
CA LEU A 311 -1.69 -2.22 -32.82
C LEU A 311 -2.79 -2.84 -31.96
N LEU A 312 -3.47 -3.88 -32.46
CA LEU A 312 -4.52 -4.58 -31.73
C LEU A 312 -4.04 -5.12 -30.37
N LEU A 313 -2.77 -5.55 -30.26
CA LEU A 313 -2.19 -6.01 -28.99
C LEU A 313 -2.06 -4.89 -27.95
N PHE A 314 -1.94 -3.64 -28.40
CA PHE A 314 -1.70 -2.48 -27.55
C PHE A 314 -2.97 -1.70 -27.25
N VAL A 315 -4.08 -1.96 -27.94
CA VAL A 315 -5.37 -1.29 -27.71
C VAL A 315 -5.81 -1.31 -26.24
N PRO A 316 -5.92 -2.45 -25.53
CA PRO A 316 -6.37 -2.45 -24.15
C PRO A 316 -5.37 -1.76 -23.22
N LEU A 317 -4.07 -1.84 -23.53
CA LEU A 317 -3.00 -1.22 -22.75
C LEU A 317 -3.06 0.30 -22.87
N LEU A 318 -3.27 0.81 -24.09
CA LEU A 318 -3.45 2.23 -24.36
C LEU A 318 -4.77 2.74 -23.79
N ALA A 319 -5.88 2.02 -23.96
CA ALA A 319 -7.19 2.42 -23.44
C ALA A 319 -7.17 2.53 -21.91
N LYS A 320 -6.69 1.47 -21.22
CA LYS A 320 -6.55 1.47 -19.76
C LYS A 320 -5.73 2.66 -19.26
N LYS A 321 -4.66 2.98 -19.97
CA LYS A 321 -3.71 4.04 -19.59
C LYS A 321 -4.26 5.42 -19.94
N MET A 322 -4.53 5.67 -21.21
CA MET A 322 -4.81 6.99 -21.76
C MET A 322 -6.21 7.52 -21.47
N PHE A 323 -7.16 6.66 -21.10
CA PHE A 323 -8.50 7.09 -20.67
C PHE A 323 -8.64 7.28 -19.16
N ASN A 324 -7.59 6.96 -18.39
CA ASN A 324 -7.70 6.97 -16.94
C ASN A 324 -7.82 8.38 -16.38
N ASP A 325 -8.58 8.58 -15.31
CA ASP A 325 -8.75 9.88 -14.67
C ASP A 325 -7.45 10.43 -14.04
N GLU A 326 -6.55 9.55 -13.61
CA GLU A 326 -5.30 9.91 -12.93
C GLU A 326 -4.15 10.18 -13.92
N PRO A 327 -3.68 11.43 -14.08
CA PRO A 327 -2.70 11.79 -15.11
C PRO A 327 -1.33 11.13 -14.95
N ILE A 328 -0.93 10.76 -13.72
CA ILE A 328 0.32 10.04 -13.52
C ILE A 328 0.33 8.70 -14.25
N ARG A 329 -0.85 8.08 -14.43
CA ARG A 329 -0.98 6.83 -15.17
C ARG A 329 -0.76 7.02 -16.66
N TRP A 330 -0.92 8.22 -17.22
CA TRP A 330 -0.61 8.49 -18.63
C TRP A 330 0.88 8.58 -18.90
N SER A 331 1.65 8.92 -17.87
CA SER A 331 3.07 9.23 -17.97
C SER A 331 3.94 8.01 -18.25
N ILE A 332 5.23 8.27 -18.45
CA ILE A 332 6.27 7.23 -18.58
C ILE A 332 6.81 6.74 -17.22
N MET A 333 6.25 7.21 -16.10
CA MET A 333 6.72 6.91 -14.74
C MET A 333 6.12 5.64 -14.15
N GLY A 334 6.85 5.09 -13.17
CA GLY A 334 6.45 3.91 -12.41
C GLY A 334 6.17 2.69 -13.28
N MET A 335 5.33 1.79 -12.77
CA MET A 335 5.01 0.52 -13.43
C MET A 335 3.98 0.63 -14.56
N TYR A 336 3.38 1.79 -14.81
CA TYR A 336 2.18 1.94 -15.67
C TYR A 336 2.42 1.71 -17.17
N SER A 337 3.61 1.27 -17.57
CA SER A 337 3.93 0.91 -18.94
C SER A 337 4.58 -0.47 -19.06
N ILE A 338 4.59 -1.26 -17.98
CA ILE A 338 5.33 -2.52 -17.93
C ILE A 338 4.76 -3.57 -18.88
N GLU A 339 3.45 -3.58 -19.12
CA GLU A 339 2.80 -4.43 -20.13
C GLU A 339 3.30 -4.07 -21.54
N PHE A 340 3.31 -2.76 -21.85
CA PHE A 340 3.79 -2.23 -23.13
C PHE A 340 5.28 -2.55 -23.32
N ALA A 341 6.09 -2.30 -22.29
CA ALA A 341 7.52 -2.61 -22.27
C ALA A 341 7.83 -4.12 -22.34
N SER A 342 6.86 -4.98 -22.02
CA SER A 342 7.02 -6.44 -22.12
C SER A 342 6.71 -6.97 -23.52
N LEU A 343 5.72 -6.39 -24.21
CA LEU A 343 5.30 -6.85 -25.54
C LEU A 343 6.04 -6.15 -26.69
N LEU A 344 6.30 -4.84 -26.59
CA LEU A 344 6.90 -4.06 -27.69
C LEU A 344 8.23 -4.62 -28.20
N PRO A 345 9.19 -5.07 -27.36
CA PRO A 345 10.45 -5.64 -27.83
C PRO A 345 10.25 -6.85 -28.74
N PHE A 346 9.33 -7.75 -28.39
CA PHE A 346 8.97 -8.88 -29.24
C PHE A 346 8.37 -8.40 -30.56
N VAL A 347 7.37 -7.52 -30.52
CA VAL A 347 6.68 -7.04 -31.73
C VAL A 347 7.64 -6.33 -32.68
N ALA A 348 8.44 -5.38 -32.17
CA ALA A 348 9.40 -4.62 -32.95
C ALA A 348 10.41 -5.54 -33.67
N PHE A 349 11.01 -6.49 -32.93
CA PHE A 349 12.00 -7.40 -33.52
C PHE A 349 11.36 -8.51 -34.35
N ALA A 350 10.10 -8.86 -34.14
CA ALA A 350 9.36 -9.75 -35.04
C ALA A 350 9.15 -9.09 -36.40
N ILE A 351 8.83 -7.80 -36.45
CA ILE A 351 8.70 -7.02 -37.68
C ILE A 351 10.05 -6.91 -38.40
N ILE A 352 11.12 -6.55 -37.67
CA ILE A 352 12.50 -6.53 -38.23
C ILE A 352 12.91 -7.92 -38.72
N GLY A 353 12.44 -8.96 -38.04
CA GLY A 353 12.65 -10.38 -38.36
C GLY A 353 12.15 -10.80 -39.75
N GLU A 354 11.17 -10.08 -40.30
CA GLU A 354 10.59 -10.35 -41.63
C GLU A 354 11.46 -9.82 -42.78
N ILE A 355 12.43 -8.95 -42.48
CA ILE A 355 13.34 -8.38 -43.48
C ILE A 355 14.28 -9.47 -43.99
N LYS A 356 14.18 -9.79 -45.29
CA LYS A 356 14.97 -10.86 -45.94
C LYS A 356 16.46 -10.55 -46.00
N ARG A 357 16.84 -9.29 -46.18
CA ARG A 357 18.24 -8.85 -46.30
C ARG A 357 18.90 -8.80 -44.92
N ALA A 358 19.82 -9.72 -44.67
CA ALA A 358 20.45 -9.91 -43.36
C ALA A 358 21.17 -8.65 -42.84
N ASP A 359 21.87 -7.91 -43.70
CA ASP A 359 22.59 -6.71 -43.28
C ASP A 359 21.64 -5.57 -42.89
N LEU A 360 20.58 -5.38 -43.67
CA LEU A 360 19.56 -4.38 -43.38
C LEU A 360 18.81 -4.71 -42.08
N GLN A 361 18.43 -5.99 -41.91
CA GLN A 361 17.83 -6.51 -40.68
C GLN A 361 18.73 -6.24 -39.47
N LYS A 362 20.03 -6.56 -39.57
CA LYS A 362 21.02 -6.29 -38.53
C LYS A 362 21.13 -4.80 -38.22
N ASN A 363 21.29 -3.96 -39.24
CA ASN A 363 21.52 -2.52 -39.08
C ASN A 363 20.30 -1.81 -38.51
N ILE A 364 19.07 -2.17 -38.93
CA ILE A 364 17.84 -1.65 -38.34
C ILE A 364 17.71 -2.12 -36.88
N GLY A 365 18.01 -3.38 -36.59
CA GLY A 365 17.99 -3.88 -35.20
C GLY A 365 18.98 -3.13 -34.29
N ILE A 366 20.19 -2.84 -34.76
CA ILE A 366 21.18 -2.03 -34.04
C ILE A 366 20.69 -0.59 -33.89
N GLY A 367 20.20 0.02 -34.98
CA GLY A 367 19.70 1.39 -34.98
C GLY A 367 18.53 1.58 -34.01
N LEU A 368 17.59 0.63 -33.96
CA LEU A 368 16.50 0.63 -32.99
C LEU A 368 17.03 0.55 -31.54
N LEU A 369 18.02 -0.33 -31.29
CA LEU A 369 18.60 -0.46 -29.97
C LEU A 369 19.30 0.84 -29.53
N VAL A 370 20.08 1.46 -30.43
CA VAL A 370 20.75 2.75 -30.17
C VAL A 370 19.72 3.85 -29.91
N LEU A 371 18.64 3.91 -30.69
CA LEU A 371 17.58 4.90 -30.52
C LEU A 371 16.84 4.72 -29.18
N THR A 372 16.54 3.48 -28.81
CA THR A 372 15.87 3.13 -27.55
C THR A 372 16.77 3.44 -26.35
N LEU A 373 18.05 3.08 -26.43
CA LEU A 373 19.03 3.37 -25.39
C LEU A 373 19.24 4.88 -25.25
N GLY A 374 19.39 5.61 -26.36
CA GLY A 374 19.51 7.07 -26.37
C GLY A 374 18.29 7.75 -25.76
N THR A 375 17.08 7.30 -26.12
CA THR A 375 15.83 7.80 -25.52
C THR A 375 15.77 7.53 -24.01
N THR A 376 16.18 6.33 -23.60
CA THR A 376 16.18 5.91 -22.19
C THR A 376 17.19 6.71 -21.37
N LEU A 377 18.42 6.86 -21.86
CA LEU A 377 19.46 7.66 -21.22
C LEU A 377 19.07 9.14 -21.15
N TYR A 378 18.44 9.68 -22.20
CA TYR A 378 17.93 11.04 -22.21
C TYR A 378 16.82 11.23 -21.17
N LYS A 379 15.89 10.28 -21.02
CA LYS A 379 14.78 10.36 -20.05
C LYS A 379 15.16 9.89 -18.65
N LEU A 380 16.32 9.29 -18.42
CA LEU A 380 16.72 8.77 -17.12
C LEU A 380 16.89 9.89 -16.07
N PRO A 381 17.50 11.05 -16.36
CA PRO A 381 17.47 12.21 -15.48
C PRO A 381 16.06 12.80 -15.37
N ASN A 382 15.65 13.13 -14.14
CA ASN A 382 14.36 13.77 -13.88
C ASN A 382 14.18 15.10 -14.62
N SER A 383 15.27 15.85 -14.86
CA SER A 383 15.24 17.14 -15.56
C SER A 383 14.57 17.05 -16.94
N ASN A 384 14.70 15.91 -17.63
CA ASN A 384 14.22 15.70 -18.99
C ASN A 384 12.81 15.08 -19.08
N ARG A 385 12.11 14.92 -17.95
CA ARG A 385 10.73 14.42 -17.87
C ARG A 385 9.74 15.55 -17.63
N LEU A 386 8.52 15.43 -18.15
CA LEU A 386 7.45 16.38 -17.84
C LEU A 386 7.01 16.25 -16.38
N ILE A 387 6.73 15.03 -15.92
CA ILE A 387 6.48 14.75 -14.50
C ILE A 387 7.79 14.34 -13.84
N LYS A 388 8.12 14.99 -12.71
CA LYS A 388 9.31 14.66 -11.92
C LYS A 388 9.00 13.49 -10.99
N ASP A 389 9.92 12.52 -10.94
CA ASP A 389 9.80 11.37 -10.06
C ASP A 389 10.66 11.57 -8.80
N PRO A 390 10.10 11.89 -7.62
CA PRO A 390 10.87 12.11 -6.40
C PRO A 390 11.66 10.87 -5.96
N ILE A 391 11.30 9.69 -6.49
CA ILE A 391 11.94 8.41 -6.17
C ILE A 391 12.79 7.85 -7.32
N ASN A 392 13.18 8.70 -8.29
CA ASN A 392 14.06 8.33 -9.40
C ASN A 392 15.40 7.73 -8.97
N TYR A 393 15.87 8.07 -7.77
CA TYR A 393 17.09 7.48 -7.17
C TYR A 393 17.00 5.95 -7.00
N LYS A 394 15.81 5.34 -7.09
CA LYS A 394 15.61 3.87 -7.04
C LYS A 394 15.93 3.18 -8.37
N CYS A 395 15.86 3.87 -9.50
CA CYS A 395 16.03 3.26 -10.83
C CYS A 395 17.14 3.90 -11.68
N ASN A 396 17.68 5.05 -11.26
CA ASN A 396 18.78 5.70 -11.95
C ASN A 396 20.12 5.04 -11.62
N ILE A 397 20.45 3.96 -12.35
CA ILE A 397 21.69 3.20 -12.23
C ILE A 397 22.97 4.01 -12.49
N LEU A 398 22.86 5.21 -13.05
CA LEU A 398 23.99 6.10 -13.31
C LEU A 398 24.22 7.11 -12.18
N SER A 399 23.33 7.19 -11.20
CA SER A 399 23.45 8.09 -10.05
C SER A 399 24.07 7.35 -8.86
N SER A 400 25.01 8.00 -8.16
CA SER A 400 25.56 7.48 -6.90
C SER A 400 24.48 7.30 -5.83
N GLU A 401 23.43 8.14 -5.84
CA GLU A 401 22.31 8.05 -4.89
C GLU A 401 21.61 6.68 -4.91
N MET A 402 21.69 5.92 -6.00
CA MET A 402 21.14 4.57 -6.07
C MET A 402 21.91 3.57 -5.20
N TYR A 403 23.22 3.76 -5.07
CA TYR A 403 24.15 2.86 -4.38
C TYR A 403 24.42 3.25 -2.93
N GLU A 404 23.77 4.30 -2.44
CA GLU A 404 23.95 4.82 -1.09
C GLU A 404 22.63 4.79 -0.31
N SER A 405 22.68 4.65 1.01
CA SER A 405 21.52 4.85 1.89
C SER A 405 21.57 6.24 2.51
N LYS A 406 20.39 6.81 2.76
CA LYS A 406 20.23 8.03 3.57
C LYS A 406 20.36 7.76 5.07
N TYR A 407 20.55 6.50 5.45
CA TYR A 407 20.62 6.01 6.82
C TYR A 407 21.87 5.16 7.06
N ASN A 408 22.29 5.06 8.32
CA ASN A 408 23.28 4.09 8.77
C ASN A 408 22.65 2.69 8.80
N THR A 409 22.76 2.00 7.67
CA THR A 409 22.14 0.67 7.46
C THR A 409 22.57 -0.37 8.49
N GLU A 410 23.86 -0.42 8.83
CA GLU A 410 24.41 -1.37 9.80
C GLU A 410 23.78 -1.19 11.18
N THR A 411 23.68 0.06 11.64
CA THR A 411 23.08 0.38 12.94
C THR A 411 21.60 0.01 12.97
N ILE A 412 20.85 0.26 11.89
CA ILE A 412 19.43 -0.11 11.84
C ILE A 412 19.29 -1.64 11.83
N TYR A 413 20.03 -2.36 10.99
CA TYR A 413 19.98 -3.82 10.93
C TYR A 413 20.32 -4.47 12.27
N LYS A 414 21.31 -3.93 12.99
CA LYS A 414 21.68 -4.40 14.33
C LYS A 414 20.50 -4.41 15.30
N HIS A 415 19.66 -3.37 15.28
CA HIS A 415 18.53 -3.26 16.21
C HIS A 415 17.29 -4.02 15.71
N ILE A 416 16.95 -3.95 14.42
CA ILE A 416 15.73 -4.61 13.94
C ILE A 416 15.85 -6.15 13.95
N ARG A 417 17.06 -6.70 13.77
CA ARG A 417 17.30 -8.17 13.84
C ARG A 417 17.17 -8.74 15.25
N GLN A 418 17.23 -7.90 16.29
CA GLN A 418 17.05 -8.33 17.68
C GLN A 418 15.56 -8.47 18.05
N ILE A 419 14.64 -7.99 17.21
CA ILE A 419 13.21 -8.06 17.46
C ILE A 419 12.73 -9.46 17.07
N ALA A 420 12.27 -10.24 18.05
CA ALA A 420 11.72 -11.57 17.81
C ALA A 420 10.53 -11.52 16.83
N ASP A 421 10.41 -12.52 15.96
CA ASP A 421 9.39 -12.60 14.90
C ASP A 421 7.95 -12.64 15.45
N THR A 422 7.77 -13.12 16.68
CA THR A 422 6.47 -13.14 17.36
C THR A 422 6.05 -11.78 17.91
N THR A 423 6.95 -10.79 17.93
CA THR A 423 6.69 -9.47 18.53
C THR A 423 5.79 -8.64 17.62
N LYS A 424 4.74 -8.04 18.19
CA LYS A 424 3.86 -7.10 17.49
C LYS A 424 4.58 -5.76 17.29
N VAL A 425 4.79 -5.36 16.03
CA VAL A 425 5.57 -4.17 15.70
C VAL A 425 4.75 -3.12 14.98
N CYS A 426 4.93 -1.87 15.37
CA CYS A 426 4.56 -0.70 14.57
C CYS A 426 5.85 -0.05 14.06
N ALA A 427 5.96 0.25 12.77
CA ALA A 427 7.20 0.78 12.21
C ALA A 427 7.01 1.88 11.17
N SER A 428 8.07 2.66 10.91
CA SER A 428 8.10 3.66 9.83
C SER A 428 7.97 3.03 8.44
N ASN A 429 7.58 3.84 7.46
CA ASN A 429 7.33 3.45 6.07
C ASN A 429 8.46 2.61 5.45
N HIS A 430 9.73 2.98 5.68
CA HIS A 430 10.87 2.24 5.11
C HIS A 430 11.33 1.05 5.96
N ILE A 431 10.85 0.91 7.21
CA ILE A 431 11.20 -0.23 8.08
C ILE A 431 10.21 -1.39 7.92
N VAL A 432 8.92 -1.09 7.72
CA VAL A 432 7.86 -2.11 7.56
C VAL A 432 8.26 -3.22 6.59
N PRO A 433 8.81 -2.96 5.39
CA PRO A 433 9.13 -4.03 4.43
C PRO A 433 10.19 -5.02 4.91
N HIS A 434 11.04 -4.62 5.86
CA HIS A 434 12.10 -5.46 6.43
C HIS A 434 11.60 -6.34 7.57
N LEU A 435 10.46 -5.98 8.16
CA LEU A 435 9.86 -6.68 9.28
C LEU A 435 8.51 -7.32 8.92
N ALA A 436 8.09 -7.27 7.66
CA ALA A 436 6.75 -7.67 7.23
C ALA A 436 6.45 -9.17 7.37
N TRP A 437 7.47 -10.03 7.47
CA TRP A 437 7.31 -11.48 7.67
C TRP A 437 7.03 -11.82 9.13
N ARG A 438 5.88 -11.35 9.63
CA ARG A 438 5.40 -11.61 10.99
C ARG A 438 3.88 -11.56 11.01
N LYS A 439 3.29 -12.14 12.06
CA LYS A 439 1.84 -12.14 12.28
C LYS A 439 1.23 -10.74 12.50
N HIS A 440 2.01 -9.81 13.05
CA HIS A 440 1.51 -8.47 13.41
C HIS A 440 2.54 -7.38 13.10
N ILE A 441 2.30 -6.66 12.00
CA ILE A 441 3.03 -5.46 11.61
C ILE A 441 2.03 -4.35 11.26
N SER A 442 2.30 -3.11 11.68
CA SER A 442 1.52 -1.94 11.29
C SER A 442 2.40 -0.77 10.88
N LEU A 443 1.86 0.09 10.02
CA LEU A 443 2.51 1.32 9.61
C LEU A 443 2.23 2.42 10.64
N PHE A 444 3.27 3.07 11.16
CA PHE A 444 3.12 4.21 12.03
C PHE A 444 2.32 5.33 11.34
N PRO A 445 1.33 5.95 11.99
CA PRO A 445 1.09 5.97 13.44
C PRO A 445 0.05 4.97 13.98
N LYS A 446 -0.29 3.91 13.24
CA LYS A 446 -1.28 2.90 13.65
C LYS A 446 -0.68 1.91 14.66
N VAL A 447 -0.35 2.39 15.86
CA VAL A 447 0.34 1.61 16.90
C VAL A 447 -0.52 0.49 17.46
N GLU A 448 -1.81 0.73 17.71
CA GLU A 448 -2.77 -0.27 18.22
C GLU A 448 -2.22 -1.13 19.39
N ASP A 449 -2.08 -2.44 19.17
CA ASP A 449 -1.61 -3.43 20.13
C ASP A 449 -0.12 -3.78 19.97
N ALA A 450 0.65 -2.94 19.27
CA ALA A 450 2.09 -3.11 19.14
C ALA A 450 2.78 -3.12 20.50
N GLN A 451 3.80 -3.97 20.60
CA GLN A 451 4.69 -4.10 21.76
C GLN A 451 5.97 -3.28 21.56
N ILE A 452 6.35 -3.06 20.29
CA ILE A 452 7.52 -2.26 19.92
C ILE A 452 7.14 -1.26 18.82
N ILE A 453 7.61 -0.04 18.96
CA ILE A 453 7.58 0.99 17.92
C ILE A 453 9.01 1.21 17.41
N VAL A 454 9.22 1.08 16.09
CA VAL A 454 10.53 1.25 15.44
C VAL A 454 10.46 2.35 14.38
N LEU A 455 11.09 3.49 14.64
CA LEU A 455 10.90 4.70 13.84
C LEU A 455 12.21 5.24 13.29
N LEU A 456 12.20 5.58 12.01
CA LEU A 456 13.22 6.41 11.39
C LEU A 456 12.82 7.88 11.55
N LYS A 457 13.66 8.69 12.20
CA LYS A 457 13.36 10.09 12.52
C LYS A 457 13.19 10.97 11.28
N LYS A 458 13.86 10.63 10.18
CA LYS A 458 13.75 11.32 8.87
C LYS A 458 12.59 10.80 8.01
N ASP A 459 12.00 9.65 8.35
CA ASP A 459 10.89 9.05 7.62
C ASP A 459 9.55 9.55 8.16
N LYS A 460 9.14 10.72 7.67
CA LYS A 460 7.97 11.43 8.19
C LYS A 460 6.63 10.94 7.64
N TYR A 461 6.64 10.09 6.60
CA TYR A 461 5.41 9.58 6.01
C TYR A 461 4.67 8.66 7.00
N PRO A 462 3.33 8.74 7.12
CA PRO A 462 2.39 9.59 6.38
C PRO A 462 2.13 10.97 7.02
N LEU A 463 2.65 11.19 8.23
CA LEU A 463 2.28 12.33 9.08
C LEU A 463 2.90 13.66 8.67
N ASN A 464 4.00 13.62 7.91
CA ASN A 464 4.76 14.77 7.45
C ASN A 464 5.09 15.73 8.62
N GLU A 465 4.44 16.88 8.70
CA GLU A 465 4.67 17.92 9.71
C GLU A 465 4.29 17.47 11.13
N PHE A 466 3.27 16.61 11.27
CA PHE A 466 2.80 16.11 12.57
C PHE A 466 3.65 14.98 13.16
N TYR A 467 4.63 14.48 12.40
CA TYR A 467 5.44 13.32 12.79
C TYR A 467 6.19 13.53 14.11
N THR A 468 6.87 14.67 14.25
CA THR A 468 7.64 15.00 15.45
C THR A 468 6.74 15.16 16.68
N GLN A 469 5.55 15.74 16.51
CA GLN A 469 4.56 15.86 17.59
C GLN A 469 4.10 14.47 18.05
N ARG A 470 3.75 13.57 17.11
CA ARG A 470 3.32 12.22 17.46
C ARG A 470 4.42 11.42 18.17
N ILE A 471 5.69 11.60 17.80
CA ILE A 471 6.81 10.99 18.53
C ILE A 471 6.88 11.52 19.97
N LYS A 472 6.72 12.83 20.18
CA LYS A 472 6.71 13.42 21.53
C LYS A 472 5.60 12.85 22.40
N GLU A 473 4.40 12.66 21.84
CA GLU A 473 3.27 12.03 22.54
C GLU A 473 3.65 10.65 23.09
N TYR A 474 4.25 9.78 22.26
CA TYR A 474 4.68 8.44 22.71
C TYR A 474 5.88 8.47 23.68
N ARG A 475 6.74 9.50 23.62
CA ARG A 475 7.82 9.66 24.61
C ARG A 475 7.31 10.10 25.98
N SER A 476 6.28 10.95 25.99
CA SER A 476 5.65 11.41 27.23
C SER A 476 4.69 10.38 27.83
N ASP A 477 4.24 9.41 27.03
CA ASP A 477 3.38 8.34 27.50
C ASP A 477 4.18 7.30 28.28
N SER A 478 3.92 7.24 29.59
CA SER A 478 4.49 6.27 30.53
C SER A 478 4.37 4.79 30.10
N LYS A 479 3.41 4.46 29.22
CA LYS A 479 3.27 3.12 28.63
C LYS A 479 4.46 2.73 27.75
N TRP A 480 5.29 3.67 27.33
CA TRP A 480 6.41 3.43 26.43
C TRP A 480 7.72 3.80 27.09
N LYS A 481 8.72 2.94 26.93
CA LYS A 481 10.09 3.16 27.37
C LYS A 481 10.99 3.20 26.14
N THR A 482 11.84 4.21 26.05
CA THR A 482 12.91 4.24 25.05
C THR A 482 13.89 3.10 25.32
N ASP A 483 13.99 2.18 24.37
CA ASP A 483 14.93 1.06 24.38
C ASP A 483 16.22 1.43 23.67
N PHE A 484 16.11 2.18 22.56
CA PHE A 484 17.24 2.73 21.83
C PHE A 484 16.86 4.05 21.16
N GLU A 485 17.80 5.00 21.12
CA GLU A 485 17.65 6.23 20.35
C GLU A 485 19.02 6.74 19.88
N ASN A 486 19.12 7.10 18.60
CA ASN A 486 20.21 7.90 18.06
C ASN A 486 19.64 8.97 17.10
N GLU A 487 20.48 9.64 16.31
CA GLU A 487 20.04 10.69 15.38
C GLU A 487 19.04 10.23 14.31
N GLU A 488 19.02 8.93 13.99
CA GLU A 488 18.24 8.39 12.87
C GLU A 488 17.12 7.43 13.29
N LEU A 489 17.34 6.65 14.35
CA LEU A 489 16.48 5.55 14.79
C LEU A 489 15.97 5.81 16.20
N LEU A 490 14.69 5.50 16.42
CA LEU A 490 14.03 5.47 17.71
C LEU A 490 13.33 4.12 17.88
N VAL A 491 13.63 3.42 18.96
CA VAL A 491 12.96 2.18 19.36
C VAL A 491 12.30 2.38 20.72
N LEU A 492 10.98 2.24 20.76
CA LEU A 492 10.20 2.28 21.99
C LEU A 492 9.64 0.90 22.29
N LYS A 493 9.77 0.43 23.53
CA LYS A 493 9.14 -0.79 24.02
C LYS A 493 7.98 -0.46 24.94
N ARG A 494 6.89 -1.19 24.81
CA ARG A 494 5.72 -1.05 25.67
C ARG A 494 6.01 -1.61 27.06
N ASN A 495 5.56 -0.93 28.09
CA ASN A 495 5.73 -1.29 29.50
C ASN A 495 4.50 -2.03 30.01
N ASP A 496 4.50 -3.36 29.85
CA ASP A 496 3.36 -4.23 30.19
C ASP A 496 2.95 -4.17 31.68
N LYS A 497 3.86 -3.76 32.58
CA LYS A 497 3.56 -3.64 34.03
C LYS A 497 2.57 -2.52 34.36
N GLN A 498 2.52 -1.44 33.58
CA GLN A 498 1.57 -0.34 33.81
C GLN A 498 0.18 -0.61 33.22
N GLU A 499 0.07 -1.44 32.18
CA GLU A 499 -1.22 -1.78 31.58
C GLU A 499 -2.11 -2.57 32.55
N ASN A 500 -1.52 -3.41 33.41
CA ASN A 500 -2.27 -4.14 34.43
C ASN A 500 -2.79 -3.25 35.57
N LYS A 501 -2.20 -2.07 35.84
CA LYS A 501 -2.75 -1.10 36.81
C LYS A 501 -4.02 -0.39 36.32
N LEU A 502 -4.16 -0.20 35.00
CA LEU A 502 -5.30 0.51 34.38
C LEU A 502 -6.45 -0.43 33.98
N LYS A 503 -6.26 -1.76 33.99
CA LYS A 503 -7.26 -2.73 33.53
C LYS A 503 -8.49 -2.86 34.45
N ASN A 504 -8.39 -2.39 35.70
CA ASN A 504 -9.45 -2.41 36.73
C ASN A 504 -9.24 -1.25 37.74
N SER A 505 -9.09 -0.02 37.25
CA SER A 505 -8.77 1.13 38.11
C SER A 505 -10.01 1.91 38.54
N LYS A 506 -10.21 2.06 39.85
CA LYS A 506 -11.04 3.10 40.47
C LYS A 506 -10.18 4.35 40.61
N ILE A 507 -10.48 5.38 39.82
CA ILE A 507 -9.82 6.68 39.80
C ILE A 507 -10.65 7.62 40.68
N ILE A 508 -10.02 8.31 41.62
CA ILE A 508 -10.68 9.18 42.60
C ILE A 508 -9.92 10.49 42.72
N CYS A 509 -10.65 11.59 42.87
CA CYS A 509 -10.11 12.90 43.21
C CYS A 509 -10.97 13.58 44.27
N SER A 510 -10.38 13.87 45.42
CA SER A 510 -10.99 14.61 46.53
C SER A 510 -10.71 16.12 46.47
N PHE A 511 -10.06 16.61 45.41
CA PHE A 511 -9.73 18.03 45.20
C PHE A 511 -8.80 18.68 46.24
N GLU A 512 -8.20 17.91 47.15
CA GLU A 512 -7.28 18.39 48.18
C GLU A 512 -5.88 18.75 47.66
N THR A 513 -5.47 18.13 46.55
CA THR A 513 -4.10 18.22 46.04
C THR A 513 -4.07 18.62 44.58
N ARG A 514 -3.18 19.56 44.25
CA ARG A 514 -2.98 20.07 42.88
C ARG A 514 -1.56 19.82 42.40
N THR A 515 -1.36 19.85 41.09
CA THR A 515 -0.03 19.86 40.51
C THR A 515 0.73 21.15 40.84
N PRO A 516 2.08 21.16 40.83
CA PRO A 516 2.88 22.34 41.16
C PRO A 516 2.62 23.56 40.25
N ASP A 517 2.13 23.34 39.03
CA ASP A 517 1.73 24.40 38.08
C ASP A 517 0.30 24.94 38.34
N GLU A 518 -0.41 24.37 39.32
CA GLU A 518 -1.79 24.68 39.71
C GLU A 518 -2.84 24.49 38.61
N LEU A 519 -2.47 23.88 37.48
CA LEU A 519 -3.37 23.70 36.33
C LEU A 519 -4.31 22.50 36.51
N PHE A 520 -3.92 21.51 37.32
CA PHE A 520 -4.64 20.25 37.46
C PHE A 520 -4.81 19.82 38.93
N PHE A 521 -5.89 19.09 39.21
CA PHE A 521 -6.02 18.29 40.42
C PHE A 521 -5.38 16.92 40.25
N GLN A 522 -4.70 16.46 41.30
CA GLN A 522 -4.12 15.12 41.35
C GLN A 522 -5.20 14.09 41.70
N THR A 523 -5.17 12.94 41.02
CA THR A 523 -6.01 11.78 41.38
C THR A 523 -5.17 10.73 42.12
N ASN A 524 -5.79 9.68 42.64
CA ASN A 524 -5.08 8.50 43.18
C ASN A 524 -4.26 7.72 42.12
N VAL A 525 -4.32 8.11 40.85
CA VAL A 525 -3.51 7.58 39.77
C VAL A 525 -2.69 8.74 39.17
N ASP A 526 -1.38 8.79 39.42
CA ASP A 526 -0.50 9.91 39.02
C ASP A 526 -0.63 10.36 37.55
N LEU A 527 -0.95 9.40 36.67
CA LEU A 527 -1.10 9.59 35.22
C LEU A 527 -2.44 10.21 34.82
N MET A 528 -3.42 10.20 35.71
CA MET A 528 -4.76 10.76 35.49
C MET A 528 -4.90 12.02 36.31
N LYS A 529 -5.22 13.11 35.64
CA LYS A 529 -5.37 14.43 36.25
C LYS A 529 -6.66 15.06 35.76
N LEU A 530 -7.32 15.80 36.64
CA LEU A 530 -8.49 16.60 36.31
C LEU A 530 -8.04 18.03 36.00
N GLU A 531 -8.47 18.58 34.88
CA GLU A 531 -8.26 19.98 34.53
C GLU A 531 -8.93 20.93 35.54
N SER A 532 -8.69 22.23 35.38
CA SER A 532 -9.31 23.31 36.18
C SER A 532 -8.80 23.42 37.63
N GLY A 533 -7.52 23.13 37.88
CA GLY A 533 -6.89 23.24 39.21
C GLY A 533 -6.99 24.63 39.87
N LYS A 534 -7.19 25.70 39.07
CA LYS A 534 -7.40 27.07 39.59
C LYS A 534 -8.74 27.27 40.31
N GLY A 535 -9.72 26.39 40.10
CA GLY A 535 -11.04 26.48 40.75
C GLY A 535 -11.09 25.84 42.13
N ILE A 536 -9.96 25.58 42.79
CA ILE A 536 -9.98 25.08 44.17
C ILE A 536 -10.64 26.11 45.10
N SER A 537 -11.51 25.65 46.01
CA SER A 537 -12.21 26.50 46.96
C SER A 537 -12.39 25.79 48.29
N ASN A 538 -12.34 26.54 49.38
CA ASN A 538 -12.68 26.08 50.73
C ASN A 538 -14.06 26.58 51.19
N GLU A 539 -14.81 27.30 50.34
CA GLU A 539 -16.10 27.93 50.70
C GLU A 539 -17.21 26.90 50.98
N LYS A 540 -17.26 25.84 50.17
CA LYS A 540 -18.19 24.71 50.32
C LYS A 540 -17.45 23.44 49.95
N HIS A 541 -17.43 22.44 50.82
CA HIS A 541 -16.81 21.14 50.57
C HIS A 541 -17.68 20.04 51.19
N LYS A 542 -17.61 18.84 50.60
CA LYS A 542 -18.31 17.66 51.08
C LYS A 542 -17.39 16.83 51.98
N THR A 543 -16.15 16.64 51.55
CA THR A 543 -15.14 15.85 52.26
C THR A 543 -13.84 16.67 52.33
N GLY A 544 -13.06 16.52 53.42
CA GLY A 544 -11.79 17.23 53.55
C GLY A 544 -11.93 18.72 53.85
N LYS A 545 -11.18 19.57 53.14
CA LYS A 545 -11.09 21.04 53.31
C LYS A 545 -11.35 21.80 52.01
N HIS A 546 -11.24 21.15 50.86
CA HIS A 546 -11.34 21.80 49.55
C HIS A 546 -12.33 21.09 48.64
N SER A 547 -12.88 21.84 47.71
CA SER A 547 -13.68 21.33 46.59
C SER A 547 -13.35 22.12 45.33
N TYR A 548 -13.98 21.77 44.21
CA TYR A 548 -13.92 22.55 42.99
C TYR A 548 -15.10 23.53 42.90
N LYS A 549 -14.83 24.83 42.85
CA LYS A 549 -15.77 25.89 42.48
C LYS A 549 -15.68 26.16 40.98
N MET A 550 -16.77 25.88 40.28
CA MET A 550 -16.91 26.23 38.87
C MET A 550 -17.09 27.74 38.73
N LEU A 551 -16.22 28.38 37.95
CA LEU A 551 -16.27 29.81 37.66
C LEU A 551 -17.38 30.11 36.65
N SER A 552 -18.13 31.19 36.88
CA SER A 552 -19.25 31.61 36.03
C SER A 552 -18.85 31.87 34.58
N GLU A 553 -17.60 32.23 34.32
CA GLU A 553 -17.11 32.52 32.96
C GLU A 553 -16.87 31.24 32.13
N THR A 554 -16.86 30.07 32.77
CA THR A 554 -16.53 28.79 32.11
C THR A 554 -17.76 27.90 31.96
N ALA A 555 -18.09 27.51 30.73
CA ALA A 555 -19.18 26.58 30.46
C ALA A 555 -18.77 25.10 30.66
N TYR A 556 -17.46 24.80 30.69
CA TYR A 556 -16.91 23.46 30.79
C TYR A 556 -15.80 23.40 31.84
N ALA A 557 -15.76 22.32 32.62
CA ALA A 557 -14.79 22.18 33.70
C ALA A 557 -14.45 20.71 34.00
N LEU A 558 -13.37 20.50 34.77
CA LEU A 558 -12.98 19.20 35.32
C LEU A 558 -12.87 18.11 34.25
N THR A 559 -12.23 18.41 33.12
CA THR A 559 -12.00 17.41 32.09
C THR A 559 -10.96 16.39 32.54
N LEU A 560 -11.31 15.10 32.49
CA LEU A 560 -10.39 13.98 32.57
C LEU A 560 -10.42 13.20 31.25
N ARG A 561 -9.24 12.87 30.71
CA ARG A 561 -9.10 12.07 29.47
C ARG A 561 -8.57 10.69 29.81
N HIS A 562 -9.33 9.63 29.49
CA HIS A 562 -8.94 8.25 29.71
C HIS A 562 -8.64 7.54 28.38
N CYS A 563 -7.37 7.32 28.05
CA CYS A 563 -6.89 6.83 26.75
C CYS A 563 -6.82 5.29 26.58
N ASN A 564 -7.31 4.52 27.55
CA ASN A 564 -7.26 3.04 27.55
C ASN A 564 -8.62 2.35 27.70
N ILE A 565 -9.67 2.92 27.11
CA ILE A 565 -11.02 2.33 27.13
C ILE A 565 -11.20 1.44 25.90
N GLN A 566 -11.64 0.20 26.11
CA GLN A 566 -11.93 -0.78 25.07
C GLN A 566 -13.43 -0.93 24.82
N LYS A 567 -13.77 -1.50 23.66
CA LYS A 567 -15.14 -1.88 23.32
C LYS A 567 -15.64 -2.90 24.35
N ASN A 568 -16.88 -2.74 24.81
CA ASN A 568 -17.50 -3.54 25.87
C ASN A 568 -16.94 -3.33 27.30
N ASP A 569 -16.07 -2.35 27.52
CA ASP A 569 -15.74 -1.94 28.88
C ASP A 569 -16.97 -1.29 29.54
N SER A 570 -17.17 -1.57 30.82
CA SER A 570 -18.21 -0.97 31.65
C SER A 570 -17.64 0.20 32.43
N ILE A 571 -18.25 1.36 32.25
CA ILE A 571 -17.82 2.63 32.85
C ILE A 571 -18.85 3.05 33.89
N PHE A 572 -18.37 3.50 35.05
CA PHE A 572 -19.14 4.25 36.02
C PHE A 572 -18.38 5.53 36.34
N VAL A 573 -19.01 6.69 36.23
CA VAL A 573 -18.41 7.97 36.61
C VAL A 573 -19.39 8.75 37.46
N SER A 574 -18.92 9.34 38.56
CA SER A 574 -19.74 10.15 39.43
C SER A 574 -18.99 11.31 40.06
N ILE A 575 -19.73 12.35 40.44
CA ILE A 575 -19.21 13.49 41.20
C ILE A 575 -20.33 14.10 42.04
N TRP A 576 -20.00 14.65 43.19
CA TRP A 576 -20.96 15.35 44.04
C TRP A 576 -21.05 16.81 43.67
N LYS A 577 -22.27 17.37 43.72
CA LYS A 577 -22.58 18.78 43.41
C LYS A 577 -23.32 19.42 44.57
N TYR A 578 -22.89 20.62 44.98
CA TYR A 578 -23.57 21.44 45.96
C TYR A 578 -24.66 22.29 45.31
N GLY A 579 -25.83 22.37 45.94
CA GLY A 579 -26.92 23.27 45.55
C GLY A 579 -27.93 22.66 44.56
N LYS A 580 -29.01 23.42 44.33
CA LYS A 580 -30.23 22.97 43.62
C LYS A 580 -30.24 23.23 42.11
N ASN A 581 -29.15 23.72 41.51
CA ASN A 581 -29.12 23.92 40.05
C ASN A 581 -29.15 22.55 39.32
N ASN A 582 -30.26 22.26 38.65
CA ASN A 582 -30.49 20.99 37.95
C ASN A 582 -30.09 21.00 36.47
N LYS A 583 -29.45 22.07 35.98
CA LYS A 583 -29.06 22.22 34.56
C LYS A 583 -27.59 21.88 34.29
N ILE A 584 -26.81 21.53 35.30
CA ILE A 584 -25.41 21.12 35.13
C ILE A 584 -25.35 19.64 34.80
N HIS A 585 -24.60 19.32 33.74
CA HIS A 585 -24.44 17.97 33.25
C HIS A 585 -23.07 17.39 33.58
N LEU A 586 -23.04 16.12 34.00
CA LEU A 586 -21.86 15.27 33.91
C LEU A 586 -21.89 14.58 32.55
N VAL A 587 -20.80 14.72 31.78
CA VAL A 587 -20.72 14.28 30.39
C VAL A 587 -19.60 13.26 30.19
N ALA A 588 -19.89 12.21 29.43
CA ALA A 588 -18.92 11.27 28.88
C ALA A 588 -18.95 11.33 27.34
N GLN A 589 -17.82 11.63 26.72
CA GLN A 589 -17.73 11.88 25.28
C GLN A 589 -16.50 11.19 24.66
N ALA A 590 -16.65 10.60 23.47
CA ALA A 590 -15.51 10.18 22.66
C ALA A 590 -14.78 11.39 22.04
N ILE A 591 -13.64 11.17 21.37
CA ILE A 591 -12.94 12.27 20.67
C ILE A 591 -13.85 12.91 19.61
N LYS A 592 -14.62 12.10 18.89
CA LYS A 592 -15.71 12.53 18.01
C LYS A 592 -17.03 12.34 18.74
N SER A 593 -17.83 13.40 18.91
CA SER A 593 -19.15 13.34 19.59
C SER A 593 -20.10 12.31 18.96
N GLU A 594 -20.02 12.12 17.64
CA GLU A 594 -20.86 11.16 16.88
C GLU A 594 -20.63 9.70 17.33
N GLU A 595 -19.42 9.37 17.79
CA GLU A 595 -19.08 8.02 18.27
C GLU A 595 -19.71 7.74 19.64
N LEU A 596 -19.63 8.70 20.57
CA LEU A 596 -20.24 8.61 21.89
C LEU A 596 -20.40 10.01 22.50
N TYR A 597 -21.63 10.32 22.94
CA TYR A 597 -21.94 11.47 23.78
C TYR A 597 -23.06 11.05 24.73
N LEU A 598 -22.78 11.01 26.03
CA LEU A 598 -23.73 10.71 27.08
C LEU A 598 -23.64 11.80 28.14
N SER A 599 -24.78 12.26 28.64
CA SER A 599 -24.84 13.24 29.72
C SER A 599 -25.95 12.91 30.70
N THR A 600 -25.76 13.30 31.96
CA THR A 600 -26.79 13.20 33.00
C THR A 600 -26.90 14.50 33.76
N GLN A 601 -28.12 14.81 34.17
CA GLN A 601 -28.45 15.85 35.16
C GLN A 601 -29.22 15.23 36.35
N GLN A 602 -29.50 13.92 36.31
CA GLN A 602 -30.24 13.20 37.35
C GLN A 602 -29.32 12.91 38.53
N THR A 603 -29.89 12.97 39.72
CA THR A 603 -29.15 12.85 40.99
C THR A 603 -29.68 11.69 41.83
N ASP A 604 -28.78 10.82 42.29
CA ASP A 604 -29.16 9.52 42.89
C ASP A 604 -29.46 9.54 44.41
N SER A 605 -29.26 10.63 45.16
CA SER A 605 -29.36 10.56 46.63
C SER A 605 -29.74 11.84 47.38
N THR A 606 -30.35 11.60 48.54
CA THR A 606 -31.10 12.43 49.50
C THR A 606 -30.23 13.07 50.60
N ASN A 607 -29.51 14.15 50.29
CA ASN A 607 -28.99 15.06 51.31
C ASN A 607 -29.32 16.50 50.88
N ALA A 608 -29.90 17.33 51.76
CA ALA A 608 -30.60 18.55 51.35
C ALA A 608 -29.75 19.57 50.55
N GLU A 609 -28.42 19.47 50.64
CA GLU A 609 -27.48 20.39 49.97
C GLU A 609 -26.53 19.76 48.94
N TRP A 610 -26.18 18.47 49.04
CA TRP A 610 -25.23 17.79 48.14
C TRP A 610 -25.89 16.64 47.38
N ASN A 611 -25.86 16.72 46.05
CA ASN A 611 -26.49 15.77 45.14
C ASN A 611 -25.44 15.10 44.25
N ARG A 612 -25.53 13.78 44.04
CA ARG A 612 -24.56 13.02 43.23
C ARG A 612 -24.99 12.91 41.78
N LEU A 613 -24.19 13.40 40.84
CA LEU A 613 -24.34 13.14 39.40
C LEU A 613 -23.60 11.85 39.06
N ALA A 614 -24.23 10.92 38.32
CA ALA A 614 -23.61 9.65 37.94
C ALA A 614 -24.02 9.15 36.55
N LEU A 615 -23.07 8.62 35.80
CA LEU A 615 -23.29 7.90 34.53
C LEU A 615 -22.77 6.46 34.67
N SER A 616 -23.57 5.50 34.21
CA SER A 616 -23.16 4.11 34.03
C SER A 616 -23.48 3.66 32.61
N PHE A 617 -22.50 3.13 31.88
CA PHE A 617 -22.70 2.66 30.50
C PHE A 617 -21.65 1.64 30.06
N VAL A 618 -21.98 0.89 29.02
CA VAL A 618 -21.05 -0.01 28.31
C VAL A 618 -20.57 0.67 27.04
N VAL A 619 -19.27 0.62 26.78
CA VAL A 619 -18.63 1.29 25.63
C VAL A 619 -19.07 0.63 24.31
N PRO A 620 -19.75 1.36 23.41
CA PRO A 620 -20.26 0.79 22.16
C PRO A 620 -19.16 0.34 21.20
N LYS A 621 -19.45 -0.66 20.36
CA LYS A 621 -18.51 -1.17 19.34
C LYS A 621 -18.10 -0.14 18.28
N LYS A 622 -18.91 0.92 18.07
CA LYS A 622 -18.68 2.00 17.11
C LYS A 622 -17.61 3.01 17.56
N VAL A 623 -17.21 3.00 18.83
CA VAL A 623 -16.10 3.84 19.32
C VAL A 623 -14.80 3.27 18.77
N LEU A 624 -14.11 4.03 17.92
CA LEU A 624 -12.90 3.58 17.21
C LEU A 624 -11.63 3.94 17.97
N ASN A 625 -11.66 5.03 18.73
CA ASN A 625 -10.55 5.48 19.55
C ASN A 625 -10.64 4.93 20.98
N SER A 626 -9.51 4.60 21.60
CA SER A 626 -9.49 4.15 23.00
C SER A 626 -9.62 5.27 24.04
N THR A 627 -9.94 6.50 23.61
CA THR A 627 -9.96 7.70 24.46
C THR A 627 -11.36 8.26 24.66
N LEU A 628 -11.82 8.31 25.92
CA LEU A 628 -13.00 9.09 26.33
C LEU A 628 -12.61 10.29 27.18
N LYS A 629 -13.44 11.33 27.12
CA LYS A 629 -13.39 12.53 27.95
C LYS A 629 -14.56 12.49 28.94
N PHE A 630 -14.30 12.79 30.19
CA PHE A 630 -15.30 12.97 31.23
C PHE A 630 -15.19 14.40 31.75
N TYR A 631 -16.27 15.17 31.74
CA TYR A 631 -16.24 16.58 32.11
C TYR A 631 -17.60 17.08 32.59
N LEU A 632 -17.60 18.26 33.22
CA LEU A 632 -18.81 18.98 33.60
C LEU A 632 -19.17 20.03 32.54
N TRP A 633 -20.45 20.14 32.24
CA TRP A 633 -21.01 21.18 31.38
C TRP A 633 -22.09 21.97 32.12
N ASN A 634 -21.88 23.27 32.30
CA ASN A 634 -22.85 24.19 32.87
C ASN A 634 -23.33 25.18 31.78
N PRO A 635 -24.57 25.03 31.26
CA PRO A 635 -25.11 25.94 30.26
C PRO A 635 -25.51 27.31 30.83
N GLU A 636 -25.78 27.41 32.13
CA GLU A 636 -26.27 28.64 32.78
C GLU A 636 -25.16 29.55 33.29
N LYS A 637 -23.92 29.06 33.34
CA LYS A 637 -22.75 29.86 33.71
C LYS A 637 -22.85 30.49 35.11
N ASP A 638 -23.59 29.87 36.01
CA ASP A 638 -23.63 30.22 37.42
C ASP A 638 -22.59 29.43 38.23
N SER A 639 -22.31 29.88 39.45
CA SER A 639 -21.32 29.22 40.32
C SER A 639 -21.89 27.95 40.96
N ALA A 640 -21.16 26.85 40.87
CA ALA A 640 -21.50 25.58 41.51
C ALA A 640 -20.26 24.92 42.09
N TYR A 641 -20.43 24.14 43.16
CA TYR A 641 -19.33 23.45 43.85
C TYR A 641 -19.42 21.95 43.61
N PHE A 642 -18.27 21.32 43.42
CA PHE A 642 -18.16 19.91 43.12
C PHE A 642 -17.09 19.23 43.94
N ASP A 643 -17.37 18.01 44.38
CA ASP A 643 -16.47 17.28 45.26
C ASP A 643 -16.53 15.77 44.99
N ASP A 644 -15.51 15.04 45.47
CA ASP A 644 -15.40 13.58 45.42
C ASP A 644 -15.70 12.99 44.02
N PHE A 645 -14.84 13.27 43.04
CA PHE A 645 -14.93 12.67 41.70
C PHE A 645 -14.48 11.21 41.73
N GLU A 646 -15.24 10.35 41.07
CA GLU A 646 -14.95 8.92 40.93
C GLU A 646 -15.16 8.45 39.49
N LEU A 647 -14.22 7.69 38.95
CA LEU A 647 -14.32 6.99 37.67
C LEU A 647 -13.87 5.54 37.85
N ILE A 648 -14.74 4.58 37.55
CA ILE A 648 -14.46 3.16 37.57
C ILE A 648 -14.55 2.62 36.15
N VAL A 649 -13.51 1.90 35.72
CA VAL A 649 -13.48 1.16 34.46
C VAL A 649 -13.35 -0.33 34.76
N LYS A 650 -14.35 -1.12 34.37
CA LYS A 650 -14.34 -2.58 34.45
C LYS A 650 -14.26 -3.19 33.05
N ARG A 651 -13.23 -3.99 32.80
CA ARG A 651 -13.02 -4.62 31.48
C ARG A 651 -13.94 -5.83 31.27
N ASN A 652 -14.70 -5.85 30.16
CA ASN A 652 -15.57 -6.96 29.75
C ASN A 652 -16.50 -7.52 30.85
N ALA A 653 -17.03 -6.68 31.75
CA ALA A 653 -17.92 -7.10 32.83
C ALA A 653 -19.20 -6.27 32.82
N HIS A 654 -20.38 -6.88 32.90
CA HIS A 654 -21.64 -6.14 33.03
C HIS A 654 -21.84 -5.66 34.48
N TRP A 655 -22.27 -4.41 34.69
CA TRP A 655 -22.75 -3.98 35.99
C TRP A 655 -24.07 -4.70 36.29
N GLN A 656 -24.08 -5.59 37.30
CA GLN A 656 -25.35 -5.96 37.93
C GLN A 656 -25.78 -4.76 38.77
N VAL A 657 -26.84 -4.09 38.35
CA VAL A 657 -27.58 -3.16 39.20
C VAL A 657 -28.28 -4.06 40.23
N SER A 658 -27.75 -4.13 41.45
CA SER A 658 -28.52 -4.64 42.58
C SER A 658 -29.69 -3.69 42.79
N GLY A 659 -30.89 -4.17 42.49
CA GLY A 659 -32.10 -3.48 42.91
C GLY A 659 -32.20 -3.51 44.43
N GLU A 660 -32.40 -2.33 45.01
CA GLU A 660 -33.31 -2.07 46.12
C GLU A 660 -33.67 -0.58 46.11
#